data_AF-A0A4Q3SPN2-F1
#
_entry.id   AF-A0A4Q3SPN2-F1
#
_cell.length_a   1.000
_cell.length_b   1.000
_cell.length_c   1.000
_cell.angle_alpha   90.00
_cell.angle_beta   90.00
_cell.angle_gamma   90.00
#
_symmetry.space_group_name_H-M   'P 1'
#
loop_
_entity.id
_entity.type
_entity.pdbx_description
1 polymer ?
#
loop_
_entity_poly.entity_id
_entity_poly.type
_entity_poly.pdbx_seq_one_letter_code
_entity_poly.pdbx_strand_id
1 'polypeptide(L)'
;ELFHFCFWLARTYGRKELASLLAEAGFEDQEFLFSFPDYKLPSIILREAALAPGGPDLKNLIVPATDHPQFKSYYPTFSPERTWQEVIDNGLTADFANSFLVVASAESVEKLLPADHLGYIYSSNRHPAFRKGNVFVKKADGVYVERILINKEYPAPADFLLKQELVTEKYISGKIMFIEFLELITKPGWSVSDIVAWAKPWVDHVRALASDDQLIPGNYLDLTPMNLLVMPDGTTRHFDQEWVAREKLPLWYVLYRGLYFCFSRPLYFHVPKQGSALHAFQLINEIIGHFITTEADLSEGFKKLEHKYLSPVSLTPDYIPVDFKINLWQPTKEADEARADLRTTEAQLEQSRRLIDEARQLNEEVRKINIQQSQEIARLKAEEQRAIELDAENSRLRSDVEWFSNTYEKRGVFGVIKTKLRNFLKRAYLVILNFLVKLGFVQKRYVFKYMLEYTRDNGLGTAMRNVRSSVKEHGFGAVTNARKYALEAMSREASANAPVPVAVVEEDLYPESKMREDIEAFTMKPLFSIIMPTYNTKPSLLKMAIESVQNQFYTNWELCIVDDGSKSDETKKYLKEYPADTRIKIVFQAANGGISAASNEAIKISTGEYLALFDHDDELSPDALYWMAKEINEHPEAEIIYTDECKKNEAGDKSDYFLKPDWSPQLMLNMMYVGHFTVYHREFLLEKVGMFRSEYDFSQDYDLMLRATEQTTAIRHIPKVLYYWRQTEGSAAVGDKPFARQTNIRALEDAVRRRNIDGDVIELPTANRVKLRLSIKPFVSIIIPTDSYDNLTATI
;
A
#
# COMPACT_ATOMS: atom_id res chain seq x y z
N GLU A 1 9.57 -1.66 20.35
CA GLU A 1 10.58 -1.45 19.28
C GLU A 1 10.44 -2.33 18.03
N LEU A 2 9.60 -3.38 17.99
CA LEU A 2 9.40 -4.17 16.74
C LEU A 2 8.43 -3.54 15.72
N PHE A 3 7.69 -2.49 16.09
CA PHE A 3 6.77 -1.78 15.17
C PHE A 3 7.44 -0.62 14.40
N HIS A 4 8.62 -0.16 14.80
CA HIS A 4 9.34 0.92 14.09
C HIS A 4 10.13 0.46 12.86
N PHE A 5 10.18 -0.85 12.57
CA PHE A 5 10.87 -1.37 11.40
C PHE A 5 9.99 -1.57 10.14
N CYS A 6 8.66 -1.48 10.25
CA CYS A 6 7.78 -1.74 9.09
C CYS A 6 7.52 -0.52 8.20
N PHE A 7 7.93 0.69 8.61
CA PHE A 7 7.87 1.87 7.73
C PHE A 7 9.10 2.02 6.80
N TRP A 8 10.02 1.05 6.80
CA TRP A 8 11.13 1.03 5.86
C TRP A 8 10.65 0.52 4.49
N LEU A 9 10.33 1.48 3.60
CA LEU A 9 10.33 1.38 2.14
C LEU A 9 9.64 0.11 1.58
N ALA A 10 8.32 0.17 1.42
CA ALA A 10 7.66 -0.69 0.44
C ALA A 10 8.37 -0.50 -0.91
N ARG A 11 9.08 -1.53 -1.36
CA ARG A 11 9.84 -1.51 -2.60
C ARG A 11 9.08 -2.32 -3.64
N THR A 12 8.67 -1.66 -4.70
CA THR A 12 8.06 -2.34 -5.85
C THR A 12 9.15 -3.08 -6.62
N TYR A 13 8.93 -4.37 -6.86
CA TYR A 13 9.82 -5.21 -7.67
C TYR A 13 9.19 -5.46 -9.03
N GLY A 14 9.99 -5.40 -10.09
CA GLY A 14 9.55 -5.91 -11.39
C GLY A 14 9.38 -7.44 -11.36
N ARG A 15 8.52 -8.00 -12.20
CA ARG A 15 8.22 -9.46 -12.26
C ARG A 15 9.49 -10.34 -12.21
N LYS A 16 10.47 -10.03 -13.06
CA LYS A 16 11.74 -10.80 -13.14
C LYS A 16 12.59 -10.69 -11.87
N GLU A 17 12.63 -9.51 -11.25
CA GLU A 17 13.37 -9.29 -10.01
C GLU A 17 12.70 -10.04 -8.85
N LEU A 18 11.36 -9.94 -8.74
CA LEU A 18 10.60 -10.66 -7.72
C LEU A 18 10.75 -12.18 -7.87
N ALA A 19 10.68 -12.70 -9.10
CA ALA A 19 10.86 -14.13 -9.35
C ALA A 19 12.24 -14.63 -8.87
N SER A 20 13.29 -13.85 -9.10
CA SER A 20 14.65 -14.16 -8.61
C SER A 20 14.68 -14.19 -7.08
N LEU A 21 14.09 -13.20 -6.42
CA LEU A 21 14.06 -13.11 -4.95
C LEU A 21 13.30 -14.28 -4.32
N LEU A 22 12.18 -14.69 -4.92
CA LEU A 22 11.41 -15.84 -4.46
C LEU A 22 12.19 -17.15 -4.62
N ALA A 23 12.90 -17.33 -5.74
CA ALA A 23 13.76 -18.49 -5.96
C ALA A 23 14.91 -18.52 -4.94
N GLU A 24 15.57 -17.38 -4.70
CA GLU A 24 16.62 -17.25 -3.69
C GLU A 24 16.12 -17.55 -2.26
N ALA A 25 14.84 -17.27 -1.98
CA ALA A 25 14.18 -17.59 -0.71
C ALA A 25 13.72 -19.06 -0.61
N GLY A 26 13.95 -19.89 -1.64
CA GLY A 26 13.61 -21.32 -1.65
C GLY A 26 12.26 -21.67 -2.27
N PHE A 27 11.61 -20.75 -2.97
CA PHE A 27 10.38 -21.00 -3.74
C PHE A 27 10.72 -21.13 -5.22
N GLU A 28 11.24 -22.30 -5.62
CA GLU A 28 11.68 -22.55 -7.01
C GLU A 28 10.50 -22.73 -7.98
N ASP A 29 9.38 -23.31 -7.53
CA ASP A 29 8.17 -23.44 -8.34
C ASP A 29 7.29 -22.20 -8.16
N GLN A 30 7.07 -21.47 -9.24
CA GLN A 30 6.42 -20.17 -9.24
C GLN A 30 5.50 -20.04 -10.43
N GLU A 31 4.34 -19.42 -10.19
CA GLU A 31 3.42 -19.07 -11.26
C GLU A 31 2.91 -17.65 -11.11
N PHE A 32 2.98 -16.92 -12.22
CA PHE A 32 2.49 -15.56 -12.32
C PHE A 32 1.11 -15.54 -12.98
N LEU A 33 0.19 -14.82 -12.35
CA LEU A 33 -1.13 -14.54 -12.88
C LEU A 33 -1.26 -13.02 -13.07
N PHE A 34 -1.94 -12.62 -14.14
CA PHE A 34 -2.02 -11.25 -14.60
C PHE A 34 -3.43 -10.70 -14.36
N SER A 35 -3.51 -9.56 -13.67
CA SER A 35 -4.77 -8.95 -13.25
C SER A 35 -5.21 -7.81 -14.17
N PHE A 36 -6.50 -7.73 -14.45
CA PHE A 36 -7.11 -6.68 -15.26
C PHE A 36 -8.51 -6.28 -14.74
N PRO A 37 -8.89 -4.98 -14.77
CA PRO A 37 -8.02 -3.78 -14.74
C PRO A 37 -7.40 -3.57 -13.33
N ASP A 38 -6.54 -2.56 -13.17
CA ASP A 38 -5.93 -2.13 -11.89
C ASP A 38 -6.82 -1.09 -11.18
N TYR A 39 -6.81 -0.89 -9.86
CA TYR A 39 -5.83 -1.32 -8.86
C TYR A 39 -6.53 -1.61 -7.52
N LYS A 40 -6.12 -2.71 -6.88
CA LYS A 40 -6.59 -3.34 -5.60
C LYS A 40 -7.60 -4.49 -5.72
N LEU A 41 -8.60 -4.40 -6.61
CA LEU A 41 -9.64 -5.44 -6.75
C LEU A 41 -9.83 -5.84 -8.22
N PRO A 42 -8.94 -6.69 -8.77
CA PRO A 42 -9.05 -7.11 -10.16
C PRO A 42 -10.30 -7.97 -10.37
N SER A 43 -11.04 -7.69 -11.45
CA SER A 43 -12.20 -8.49 -11.85
C SER A 43 -11.82 -9.64 -12.79
N ILE A 44 -10.66 -9.58 -13.43
CA ILE A 44 -10.13 -10.61 -14.33
C ILE A 44 -8.71 -10.97 -13.87
N ILE A 45 -8.42 -12.27 -13.77
CA ILE A 45 -7.09 -12.80 -13.49
C ILE A 45 -6.80 -13.91 -14.51
N LEU A 46 -5.79 -13.74 -15.36
CA LEU A 46 -5.41 -14.71 -16.38
C LEU A 46 -4.05 -15.32 -16.06
N ARG A 47 -3.90 -16.64 -16.24
CA ARG A 47 -2.59 -17.31 -16.11
C ARG A 47 -1.76 -17.10 -17.35
N GLU A 48 -0.44 -17.25 -17.23
CA GLU A 48 0.48 -17.18 -18.37
C GLU A 48 0.10 -18.16 -19.50
N ALA A 49 -0.40 -19.35 -19.15
CA ALA A 49 -0.91 -20.34 -20.11
C ALA A 49 -2.10 -19.85 -20.96
N ALA A 50 -2.93 -18.93 -20.45
CA ALA A 50 -4.02 -18.32 -21.19
C ALA A 50 -3.55 -17.22 -22.15
N LEU A 51 -2.38 -16.62 -21.89
CA LEU A 51 -1.80 -15.55 -22.69
C LEU A 51 -0.82 -16.05 -23.76
N ALA A 52 -0.37 -17.30 -23.64
CA ALA A 52 0.58 -17.91 -24.55
C ALA A 52 0.05 -18.00 -26.01
N PRO A 53 0.92 -17.87 -27.03
CA PRO A 53 0.54 -18.07 -28.43
C PRO A 53 -0.13 -19.45 -28.65
N GLY A 54 -1.30 -19.47 -29.29
CA GLY A 54 -2.08 -20.69 -29.48
C GLY A 54 -2.92 -21.13 -28.28
N GLY A 55 -2.91 -20.35 -27.18
CA GLY A 55 -3.84 -20.48 -26.07
C GLY A 55 -5.29 -20.10 -26.44
N PRO A 56 -6.26 -20.40 -25.58
CA PRO A 56 -7.65 -19.99 -25.78
C PRO A 56 -7.77 -18.47 -25.76
N ASP A 57 -8.72 -17.92 -26.52
CA ASP A 57 -8.90 -16.48 -26.73
C ASP A 57 -9.52 -15.72 -25.54
N LEU A 58 -9.05 -16.02 -24.32
CA LEU A 58 -9.54 -15.43 -23.07
C LEU A 58 -9.12 -13.96 -22.92
N LYS A 59 -8.08 -13.56 -23.62
CA LYS A 59 -7.56 -12.18 -23.62
C LYS A 59 -8.58 -11.16 -24.14
N ASN A 60 -9.47 -11.56 -25.04
CA ASN A 60 -10.56 -10.68 -25.52
C ASN A 60 -11.58 -10.32 -24.44
N LEU A 61 -11.58 -11.02 -23.30
CA LEU A 61 -12.40 -10.68 -22.13
C LEU A 61 -11.91 -9.41 -21.42
N ILE A 62 -10.67 -8.95 -21.69
CA ILE A 62 -10.11 -7.72 -21.13
C ILE A 62 -10.79 -6.48 -21.70
N VAL A 63 -11.09 -6.47 -23.00
CA VAL A 63 -11.65 -5.31 -23.71
C VAL A 63 -12.95 -4.78 -23.09
N PRO A 64 -13.98 -5.60 -22.78
CA PRO A 64 -15.19 -5.10 -22.13
C PRO A 64 -15.00 -4.72 -20.65
N ALA A 65 -13.84 -4.98 -20.05
CA ALA A 65 -13.53 -4.71 -18.64
C ALA A 65 -12.72 -3.41 -18.43
N THR A 66 -12.63 -2.55 -19.44
CA THR A 66 -11.85 -1.30 -19.41
C THR A 66 -12.59 -0.09 -18.83
N ASP A 67 -13.86 -0.24 -18.43
CA ASP A 67 -14.65 0.81 -17.75
C ASP A 67 -14.17 0.98 -16.29
N HIS A 68 -13.01 1.62 -16.11
CA HIS A 68 -12.42 1.89 -14.80
C HIS A 68 -12.56 3.39 -14.44
N PRO A 69 -12.98 3.75 -13.21
CA PRO A 69 -13.19 5.14 -12.79
C PRO A 69 -12.01 6.08 -13.01
N GLN A 70 -10.76 5.60 -12.91
CA GLN A 70 -9.57 6.43 -13.12
C GLN A 70 -9.44 6.94 -14.57
N PHE A 71 -9.97 6.22 -15.56
CA PHE A 71 -9.99 6.69 -16.96
C PHE A 71 -11.04 7.78 -17.19
N LYS A 72 -11.98 8.00 -16.25
CA LYS A 72 -13.03 9.03 -16.35
C LYS A 72 -12.54 10.43 -15.99
N SER A 73 -11.36 10.54 -15.37
CA SER A 73 -10.76 11.82 -14.94
C SER A 73 -9.89 12.50 -16.00
N TYR A 74 -9.64 11.85 -17.15
CA TYR A 74 -8.76 12.36 -18.20
C TYR A 74 -9.43 12.24 -19.58
N TYR A 75 -9.16 13.19 -20.48
CA TYR A 75 -9.51 13.07 -21.90
C TYR A 75 -8.44 12.22 -22.61
N PRO A 76 -8.71 10.96 -22.96
CA PRO A 76 -7.70 10.12 -23.57
C PRO A 76 -7.50 10.54 -25.04
N THR A 77 -6.26 10.58 -25.48
CA THR A 77 -5.89 10.93 -26.87
C THR A 77 -6.11 9.76 -27.84
N PHE A 78 -6.43 8.58 -27.32
CA PHE A 78 -6.72 7.34 -28.04
C PHE A 78 -7.84 6.56 -27.31
N SER A 79 -8.47 5.56 -27.96
CA SER A 79 -9.46 4.70 -27.28
C SER A 79 -8.75 3.61 -26.47
N PRO A 80 -8.90 3.58 -25.12
CA PRO A 80 -8.34 2.52 -24.31
C PRO A 80 -8.87 1.14 -24.70
N GLU A 81 -10.15 1.05 -25.07
CA GLU A 81 -10.83 -0.19 -25.48
C GLU A 81 -10.16 -0.79 -26.73
N ARG A 82 -9.84 0.05 -27.72
CA ARG A 82 -9.15 -0.39 -28.96
C ARG A 82 -7.68 -0.70 -28.74
N THR A 83 -7.04 -0.07 -27.76
CA THR A 83 -5.62 -0.29 -27.46
C THR A 83 -5.38 -1.71 -26.97
N TRP A 84 -6.30 -2.25 -26.18
CA TRP A 84 -6.18 -3.63 -25.71
C TRP A 84 -6.19 -4.64 -26.85
N GLN A 85 -6.96 -4.41 -27.92
CA GLN A 85 -6.93 -5.30 -29.09
C GLN A 85 -5.52 -5.33 -29.72
N GLU A 86 -4.90 -4.17 -29.90
CA GLU A 86 -3.54 -4.09 -30.45
C GLU A 86 -2.50 -4.75 -29.51
N VAL A 87 -2.61 -4.53 -28.20
CA VAL A 87 -1.76 -5.18 -27.18
C VAL A 87 -1.90 -6.71 -27.25
N ILE A 88 -3.14 -7.19 -27.39
CA ILE A 88 -3.51 -8.59 -27.51
C ILE A 88 -2.95 -9.23 -28.79
N ASP A 89 -3.04 -8.53 -29.92
CA ASP A 89 -2.62 -9.01 -31.22
C ASP A 89 -1.09 -9.07 -31.34
N ASN A 90 -0.39 -8.18 -30.62
CA ASN A 90 1.07 -8.14 -30.55
C ASN A 90 1.66 -9.04 -29.43
N GLY A 91 0.83 -9.75 -28.66
CA GLY A 91 1.28 -10.65 -27.60
C GLY A 91 1.89 -9.95 -26.38
N LEU A 92 1.52 -8.69 -26.14
CA LEU A 92 2.04 -7.84 -25.06
C LEU A 92 1.14 -7.82 -23.82
N THR A 93 0.09 -8.65 -23.78
CA THR A 93 -0.94 -8.62 -22.71
C THR A 93 -0.37 -8.77 -21.31
N ALA A 94 0.60 -9.67 -21.12
CA ALA A 94 1.26 -9.88 -19.83
C ALA A 94 2.12 -8.69 -19.40
N ASP A 95 2.79 -8.04 -20.36
CA ASP A 95 3.68 -6.89 -20.11
C ASP A 95 2.89 -5.61 -19.82
N PHE A 96 1.66 -5.51 -20.33
CA PHE A 96 0.72 -4.42 -20.06
C PHE A 96 -0.26 -4.74 -18.93
N ALA A 97 -0.13 -5.89 -18.26
CA ALA A 97 -0.85 -6.14 -17.03
C ALA A 97 -0.37 -5.17 -15.95
N ASN A 98 -1.31 -4.38 -15.44
CA ASN A 98 -0.97 -3.32 -14.49
C ASN A 98 -0.46 -3.88 -13.15
N SER A 99 -0.88 -5.09 -12.80
CA SER A 99 -0.42 -5.85 -11.63
C SER A 99 -0.33 -7.34 -11.95
N PHE A 100 0.38 -8.08 -11.09
CA PHE A 100 0.45 -9.54 -11.16
C PHE A 100 0.35 -10.14 -9.75
N LEU A 101 -0.26 -11.31 -9.69
CA LEU A 101 -0.25 -12.20 -8.54
C LEU A 101 0.84 -13.24 -8.75
N VAL A 102 1.47 -13.67 -7.67
CA VAL A 102 2.44 -14.77 -7.70
C VAL A 102 2.02 -15.84 -6.71
N VAL A 103 1.90 -17.08 -7.20
CA VAL A 103 1.79 -18.27 -6.37
C VAL A 103 3.15 -18.94 -6.39
N ALA A 104 3.79 -19.05 -5.23
CA ALA A 104 5.14 -19.59 -5.12
C ALA A 104 5.16 -20.71 -4.06
N SER A 105 5.83 -21.82 -4.36
CA SER A 105 5.86 -23.01 -3.51
C SER A 105 7.28 -23.59 -3.44
N ALA A 106 7.66 -24.04 -2.26
CA ALA A 106 8.90 -24.80 -2.07
C ALA A 106 8.75 -26.28 -2.51
N GLU A 107 7.52 -26.73 -2.78
CA GLU A 107 7.24 -28.10 -3.22
C GLU A 107 6.67 -28.11 -4.64
N SER A 108 5.45 -27.61 -4.80
CA SER A 108 4.79 -27.44 -6.09
C SER A 108 3.62 -26.47 -6.00
N VAL A 109 3.49 -25.62 -7.02
CA VAL A 109 2.37 -24.68 -7.20
C VAL A 109 1.09 -25.41 -7.57
N GLU A 110 1.15 -26.58 -8.21
CA GLU A 110 -0.06 -27.35 -8.61
C GLU A 110 -0.91 -27.78 -7.41
N LYS A 111 -0.30 -27.89 -6.22
CA LYS A 111 -1.02 -28.17 -4.96
C LYS A 111 -1.85 -26.98 -4.47
N LEU A 112 -1.51 -25.78 -4.90
CA LEU A 112 -2.14 -24.51 -4.51
C LEU A 112 -3.06 -23.98 -5.62
N LEU A 113 -2.72 -24.25 -6.88
CA LEU A 113 -3.42 -23.78 -8.06
C LEU A 113 -3.61 -24.95 -9.05
N PRO A 114 -4.84 -25.43 -9.31
CA PRO A 114 -5.08 -26.54 -10.23
C PRO A 114 -4.53 -26.25 -11.63
N ALA A 115 -3.71 -27.14 -12.19
CA ALA A 115 -2.99 -26.93 -13.45
C ALA A 115 -3.90 -26.70 -14.68
N ASP A 116 -5.15 -27.15 -14.62
CA ASP A 116 -6.15 -27.02 -15.67
C ASP A 116 -6.88 -25.67 -15.67
N HIS A 117 -6.80 -24.88 -14.60
CA HIS A 117 -7.37 -23.54 -14.60
C HIS A 117 -6.57 -22.62 -15.55
N LEU A 118 -7.22 -21.68 -16.22
CA LEU A 118 -6.61 -20.77 -17.17
C LEU A 118 -6.82 -19.31 -16.79
N GLY A 119 -7.90 -19.02 -16.07
CA GLY A 119 -8.20 -17.69 -15.59
C GLY A 119 -9.48 -17.65 -14.79
N TYR A 120 -9.74 -16.50 -14.21
CA TYR A 120 -10.82 -16.23 -13.29
C TYR A 120 -11.45 -14.87 -13.63
N ILE A 121 -12.78 -14.80 -13.59
CA ILE A 121 -13.51 -13.54 -13.67
C ILE A 121 -14.49 -13.46 -12.50
N TYR A 122 -14.52 -12.35 -11.78
CA TYR A 122 -15.35 -12.17 -10.59
C TYR A 122 -16.35 -11.03 -10.78
N SER A 123 -17.58 -11.22 -10.28
CA SER A 123 -18.52 -10.12 -10.11
C SER A 123 -18.41 -9.55 -8.70
N SER A 124 -17.72 -8.41 -8.58
CA SER A 124 -17.54 -7.67 -7.33
C SER A 124 -18.67 -6.66 -7.06
N ASN A 125 -19.26 -6.10 -8.13
CA ASN A 125 -20.23 -5.00 -8.05
C ASN A 125 -21.69 -5.44 -7.80
N ARG A 126 -21.88 -6.47 -6.98
CA ARG A 126 -23.20 -7.03 -6.66
C ARG A 126 -23.33 -7.33 -5.17
N HIS A 127 -24.56 -7.36 -4.66
CA HIS A 127 -24.87 -7.84 -3.32
C HIS A 127 -24.25 -9.25 -3.11
N PRO A 128 -23.68 -9.57 -1.93
CA PRO A 128 -22.95 -10.82 -1.69
C PRO A 128 -23.66 -12.08 -2.20
N ALA A 129 -24.97 -12.18 -1.98
CA ALA A 129 -25.81 -13.30 -2.42
C ALA A 129 -25.78 -13.62 -3.93
N PHE A 130 -25.26 -12.72 -4.77
CA PHE A 130 -25.25 -12.84 -6.23
C PHE A 130 -23.85 -12.72 -6.85
N ARG A 131 -22.81 -12.67 -6.03
CA ARG A 131 -21.42 -12.61 -6.49
C ARG A 131 -20.99 -13.97 -7.04
N LYS A 132 -20.54 -14.00 -8.29
CA LYS A 132 -20.10 -15.20 -9.01
C LYS A 132 -18.64 -15.10 -9.40
N GLY A 133 -17.97 -16.24 -9.43
CA GLY A 133 -16.71 -16.46 -10.10
C GLY A 133 -16.92 -17.30 -11.35
N ASN A 134 -16.36 -16.89 -12.48
CA ASN A 134 -16.22 -17.70 -13.68
C ASN A 134 -14.79 -18.23 -13.71
N VAL A 135 -14.61 -19.55 -13.65
CA VAL A 135 -13.33 -20.23 -13.74
C VAL A 135 -13.20 -20.84 -15.13
N PHE A 136 -12.15 -20.49 -15.86
CA PHE A 136 -11.87 -21.06 -17.17
C PHE A 136 -11.00 -22.30 -17.00
N VAL A 137 -11.51 -23.47 -17.36
CA VAL A 137 -10.87 -24.76 -17.11
C VAL A 137 -10.58 -25.47 -18.43
N LYS A 138 -9.32 -25.86 -18.64
CA LYS A 138 -8.85 -26.62 -19.79
C LYS A 138 -9.15 -28.11 -19.59
N LYS A 139 -9.98 -28.67 -20.46
CA LYS A 139 -10.29 -30.11 -20.52
C LYS A 139 -9.75 -30.70 -21.82
N ALA A 140 -9.80 -32.03 -21.96
CA ALA A 140 -9.24 -32.74 -23.11
C ALA A 140 -9.84 -32.31 -24.46
N ASP A 141 -11.10 -31.89 -24.48
CA ASP A 141 -11.86 -31.55 -25.69
C ASP A 141 -12.10 -30.03 -25.87
N GLY A 142 -11.54 -29.18 -25.01
CA GLY A 142 -11.65 -27.73 -25.09
C GLY A 142 -11.62 -27.03 -23.74
N VAL A 143 -11.97 -25.74 -23.74
CA VAL A 143 -12.07 -24.92 -22.52
C VAL A 143 -13.51 -24.86 -22.07
N TYR A 144 -13.73 -24.87 -20.76
CA TYR A 144 -15.03 -24.75 -20.11
C TYR A 144 -15.04 -23.55 -19.17
N VAL A 145 -16.20 -22.93 -19.03
CA VAL A 145 -16.45 -21.89 -18.04
C VAL A 145 -17.27 -22.50 -16.92
N GLU A 146 -16.65 -22.67 -15.76
CA GLU A 146 -17.30 -23.16 -14.54
C GLU A 146 -17.72 -21.97 -13.69
N ARG A 147 -19.01 -21.88 -13.37
CA ARG A 147 -19.57 -20.75 -12.63
C ARG A 147 -19.81 -21.14 -11.17
N ILE A 148 -19.25 -20.37 -10.25
CA ILE A 148 -19.35 -20.62 -8.81
C ILE A 148 -19.95 -19.43 -8.08
N LEU A 149 -20.81 -19.67 -7.10
CA LEU A 149 -21.23 -18.65 -6.14
C LEU A 149 -20.11 -18.44 -5.12
N ILE A 150 -19.67 -17.19 -4.95
CA ILE A 150 -18.54 -16.84 -4.08
C ILE A 150 -18.97 -16.89 -2.61
N ASN A 151 -20.12 -16.30 -2.29
CA ASN A 151 -20.63 -16.10 -0.93
C ASN A 151 -21.85 -17.00 -0.68
N LYS A 152 -21.60 -18.30 -0.46
CA LYS A 152 -22.66 -19.31 -0.30
C LYS A 152 -23.50 -19.13 0.97
N GLU A 153 -22.96 -18.41 1.94
CA GLU A 153 -23.55 -18.10 3.23
C GLU A 153 -24.61 -16.99 3.16
N TYR A 154 -24.70 -16.25 2.05
CA TYR A 154 -25.71 -15.22 1.83
C TYR A 154 -26.78 -15.71 0.85
N PRO A 155 -27.96 -16.16 1.33
CA PRO A 155 -29.02 -16.63 0.43
C PRO A 155 -29.66 -15.46 -0.33
N ALA A 156 -30.13 -15.74 -1.55
CA ALA A 156 -30.97 -14.80 -2.29
C ALA A 156 -32.32 -14.58 -1.57
N PRO A 157 -32.94 -13.38 -1.68
CA PRO A 157 -34.25 -13.12 -1.10
C PRO A 157 -35.34 -14.07 -1.64
N ALA A 158 -36.30 -14.45 -0.79
CA ALA A 158 -37.34 -15.42 -1.15
C ALA A 158 -38.21 -14.97 -2.36
N ASP A 159 -38.53 -13.67 -2.43
CA ASP A 159 -39.36 -13.07 -3.47
C ASP A 159 -38.56 -12.57 -4.68
N PHE A 160 -37.31 -13.02 -4.82
CA PHE A 160 -36.43 -12.55 -5.88
C PHE A 160 -36.90 -13.03 -7.27
N LEU A 161 -37.15 -12.05 -8.14
CA LEU A 161 -37.84 -12.21 -9.43
C LEU A 161 -36.95 -12.79 -10.54
N LEU A 162 -35.64 -12.69 -10.36
CA LEU A 162 -34.67 -13.36 -11.22
C LEU A 162 -34.21 -14.65 -10.55
N LYS A 163 -33.82 -15.62 -11.36
CA LYS A 163 -33.04 -16.78 -10.95
C LYS A 163 -31.66 -16.64 -11.57
N GLN A 164 -30.62 -16.81 -10.76
CA GLN A 164 -29.24 -16.89 -11.22
C GLN A 164 -28.94 -18.34 -11.63
N GLU A 165 -28.66 -18.59 -12.91
CA GLU A 165 -28.25 -19.88 -13.44
C GLU A 165 -26.72 -19.97 -13.52
N LEU A 166 -26.15 -20.85 -12.70
CA LEU A 166 -24.71 -21.10 -12.64
C LEU A 166 -24.41 -22.43 -13.35
N VAL A 167 -24.49 -22.42 -14.68
CA VAL A 167 -24.26 -23.60 -15.53
C VAL A 167 -22.81 -23.64 -16.00
N THR A 168 -22.19 -24.81 -15.94
CA THR A 168 -20.90 -25.08 -16.60
C THR A 168 -21.14 -25.28 -18.09
N GLU A 169 -20.46 -24.49 -18.93
CA GLU A 169 -20.60 -24.59 -20.38
C GLU A 169 -19.24 -24.59 -21.09
N LYS A 170 -19.22 -25.05 -22.34
CA LYS A 170 -18.02 -25.01 -23.17
C LYS A 170 -17.76 -23.56 -23.60
N TYR A 171 -16.55 -23.07 -23.36
CA TYR A 171 -16.12 -21.75 -23.84
C TYR A 171 -16.11 -21.74 -25.37
N ILE A 172 -16.70 -20.70 -25.94
CA ILE A 172 -16.81 -20.51 -27.39
C ILE A 172 -15.89 -19.34 -27.75
N SER A 173 -14.89 -19.61 -28.60
CA SER A 173 -14.04 -18.57 -29.15
C SER A 173 -14.80 -17.80 -30.24
N GLY A 174 -14.78 -16.47 -30.17
CA GLY A 174 -15.42 -15.63 -31.18
C GLY A 174 -15.32 -14.15 -30.81
N LYS A 175 -15.61 -13.27 -31.79
CA LYS A 175 -15.65 -11.84 -31.57
C LYS A 175 -17.01 -11.47 -30.98
N ILE A 176 -17.02 -10.80 -29.83
CA ILE A 176 -18.26 -10.28 -29.26
C ILE A 176 -18.79 -9.15 -30.15
N MET A 177 -20.07 -9.16 -30.47
CA MET A 177 -20.71 -8.17 -31.36
C MET A 177 -20.51 -6.72 -30.87
N PHE A 178 -20.39 -6.50 -29.56
CA PHE A 178 -20.02 -5.21 -28.98
C PHE A 178 -18.71 -4.62 -29.51
N ILE A 179 -17.72 -5.45 -29.89
CA ILE A 179 -16.47 -4.94 -30.46
C ILE A 179 -16.72 -4.23 -31.80
N GLU A 180 -17.66 -4.73 -32.61
CA GLU A 180 -18.05 -4.07 -33.86
C GLU A 180 -18.76 -2.74 -33.60
N PHE A 181 -19.52 -2.63 -32.52
CA PHE A 181 -20.11 -1.36 -32.07
C PHE A 181 -19.03 -0.35 -31.68
N LEU A 182 -18.01 -0.77 -30.93
CA LEU A 182 -16.87 0.09 -30.57
C LEU A 182 -16.15 0.60 -31.82
N GLU A 183 -15.91 -0.26 -32.80
CA GLU A 183 -15.30 0.13 -34.09
C GLU A 183 -16.16 1.13 -34.85
N LEU A 184 -17.48 1.03 -34.75
CA LEU A 184 -18.41 1.91 -35.43
C LEU A 184 -18.45 3.30 -34.78
N ILE A 185 -18.62 3.38 -33.46
CA ILE A 185 -18.79 4.64 -32.73
C ILE A 185 -17.48 5.43 -32.57
N THR A 186 -16.33 4.79 -32.77
CA THR A 186 -15.01 5.44 -32.79
C THR A 186 -14.63 5.99 -34.17
N LYS A 187 -15.43 5.73 -35.22
CA LYS A 187 -15.19 6.30 -36.56
C LYS A 187 -15.74 7.73 -36.65
N PRO A 188 -14.99 8.68 -37.26
CA PRO A 188 -15.49 10.02 -37.51
C PRO A 188 -16.76 10.00 -38.36
N GLY A 189 -17.78 10.73 -37.92
CA GLY A 189 -19.01 10.91 -38.70
C GLY A 189 -19.93 9.69 -38.73
N TRP A 190 -19.88 8.81 -37.73
CA TRP A 190 -20.89 7.76 -37.56
C TRP A 190 -22.32 8.35 -37.46
N SER A 191 -23.32 7.56 -37.82
CA SER A 191 -24.72 7.95 -37.84
C SER A 191 -25.63 6.92 -37.18
N VAL A 192 -26.86 7.34 -36.84
CA VAL A 192 -27.91 6.44 -36.34
C VAL A 192 -28.19 5.30 -37.31
N SER A 193 -28.19 5.59 -38.61
CA SER A 193 -28.36 4.57 -39.66
C SER A 193 -27.30 3.49 -39.61
N ASP A 194 -26.05 3.84 -39.28
CA ASP A 194 -24.96 2.86 -39.16
C ASP A 194 -25.22 1.94 -37.97
N ILE A 195 -25.66 2.49 -36.83
CA ILE A 195 -26.00 1.71 -35.63
C ILE A 195 -27.22 0.82 -35.88
N VAL A 196 -28.24 1.30 -36.60
CA VAL A 196 -29.40 0.50 -36.99
C VAL A 196 -28.96 -0.67 -37.89
N ALA A 197 -28.08 -0.44 -38.87
CA ALA A 197 -27.56 -1.49 -39.72
C ALA A 197 -26.77 -2.55 -38.90
N TRP A 198 -25.94 -2.09 -37.96
CA TRP A 198 -25.20 -2.96 -37.05
C TRP A 198 -26.12 -3.76 -36.12
N ALA A 199 -27.13 -3.15 -35.50
CA ALA A 199 -28.00 -3.80 -34.53
C ALA A 199 -28.95 -4.82 -35.17
N LYS A 200 -29.23 -4.68 -36.47
CA LYS A 200 -30.26 -5.46 -37.18
C LYS A 200 -30.13 -6.99 -37.01
N PRO A 201 -28.97 -7.64 -37.19
CA PRO A 201 -28.86 -9.10 -37.04
C PRO A 201 -29.20 -9.58 -35.62
N TRP A 202 -28.82 -8.80 -34.60
CA TRP A 202 -29.19 -9.10 -33.21
C TRP A 202 -30.68 -8.87 -32.96
N VAL A 203 -31.24 -7.75 -33.44
CA VAL A 203 -32.67 -7.46 -33.30
C VAL A 203 -33.52 -8.54 -33.97
N ASP A 204 -33.14 -8.99 -35.17
CA ASP A 204 -33.83 -10.08 -35.88
C ASP A 204 -33.75 -11.39 -35.09
N HIS A 205 -32.60 -11.70 -34.47
CA HIS A 205 -32.43 -12.87 -33.60
C HIS A 205 -33.34 -12.82 -32.37
N VAL A 206 -33.39 -11.68 -31.68
CA VAL A 206 -34.25 -11.48 -30.51
C VAL A 206 -35.74 -11.54 -30.90
N ARG A 207 -36.10 -10.98 -32.05
CA ARG A 207 -37.47 -11.03 -32.61
C ARG A 207 -37.95 -12.43 -32.94
N ALA A 208 -37.06 -13.28 -33.47
CA ALA A 208 -37.39 -14.67 -33.76
C ALA A 208 -37.78 -15.48 -32.52
N LEU A 209 -37.45 -15.01 -31.32
CA LEU A 209 -37.79 -15.62 -30.04
C LEU A 209 -39.09 -15.07 -29.42
N ALA A 210 -39.64 -13.98 -29.97
CA ALA A 210 -40.84 -13.34 -29.45
C ALA A 210 -42.11 -14.08 -29.90
N SER A 211 -43.09 -14.19 -29.00
CA SER A 211 -44.45 -14.61 -29.35
C SER A 211 -45.20 -13.48 -30.07
N ASP A 212 -46.40 -13.79 -30.58
CA ASP A 212 -47.27 -12.82 -31.27
C ASP A 212 -47.52 -11.54 -30.42
N ASP A 213 -47.67 -11.70 -29.10
CA ASP A 213 -47.83 -10.60 -28.13
C ASP A 213 -46.53 -9.80 -27.85
N GLN A 214 -45.47 -9.98 -28.65
CA GLN A 214 -44.16 -9.34 -28.49
C GLN A 214 -43.51 -9.64 -27.13
N LEU A 215 -43.70 -10.84 -26.61
CA LEU A 215 -43.11 -11.32 -25.36
C LEU A 215 -42.06 -12.42 -25.62
N ILE A 216 -40.94 -12.36 -24.91
CA ILE A 216 -39.80 -13.28 -25.01
C ILE A 216 -39.70 -14.10 -23.71
N PRO A 217 -39.29 -15.38 -23.77
CA PRO A 217 -38.99 -16.15 -22.57
C PRO A 217 -37.95 -15.46 -21.66
N GLY A 218 -38.16 -15.55 -20.34
CA GLY A 218 -37.35 -14.83 -19.35
C GLY A 218 -35.88 -15.27 -19.26
N ASN A 219 -35.51 -16.42 -19.82
CA ASN A 219 -34.13 -16.90 -19.91
C ASN A 219 -33.29 -16.19 -20.99
N TYR A 220 -33.87 -15.24 -21.72
CA TYR A 220 -33.19 -14.39 -22.70
C TYR A 220 -33.01 -12.94 -22.21
N LEU A 221 -33.11 -12.69 -20.90
CA LEU A 221 -32.86 -11.36 -20.32
C LEU A 221 -31.46 -10.83 -20.69
N ASP A 222 -30.48 -11.74 -20.74
CA ASP A 222 -29.08 -11.45 -21.04
C ASP A 222 -28.76 -11.57 -22.53
N LEU A 223 -29.75 -11.72 -23.42
CA LEU A 223 -29.55 -11.77 -24.87
C LEU A 223 -29.27 -10.36 -25.43
N THR A 224 -28.12 -9.81 -25.06
CA THR A 224 -27.64 -8.48 -25.44
C THR A 224 -26.43 -8.59 -26.38
N PRO A 225 -26.04 -7.52 -27.10
CA PRO A 225 -24.85 -7.54 -27.95
C PRO A 225 -23.54 -7.81 -27.20
N MET A 226 -23.53 -7.67 -25.87
CA MET A 226 -22.41 -8.04 -25.00
C MET A 226 -22.23 -9.55 -24.85
N ASN A 227 -23.31 -10.31 -25.03
CA ASN A 227 -23.38 -11.75 -24.81
C ASN A 227 -23.72 -12.49 -26.12
N LEU A 228 -23.39 -11.86 -27.26
CA LEU A 228 -23.57 -12.41 -28.60
C LEU A 228 -22.23 -12.45 -29.34
N LEU A 229 -21.82 -13.64 -29.74
CA LEU A 229 -20.64 -13.87 -30.56
C LEU A 229 -21.02 -13.84 -32.04
N VAL A 230 -20.19 -13.16 -32.84
CA VAL A 230 -20.19 -13.23 -34.30
C VAL A 230 -19.15 -14.27 -34.70
N MET A 231 -19.61 -15.36 -35.31
CA MET A 231 -18.77 -16.47 -35.76
C MET A 231 -18.11 -16.13 -37.11
N PRO A 232 -16.97 -16.77 -37.47
CA PRO A 232 -16.30 -16.51 -38.75
C PRO A 232 -17.16 -16.78 -40.00
N ASP A 233 -18.19 -17.61 -39.89
CA ASP A 233 -19.16 -17.91 -40.95
C ASP A 233 -20.31 -16.89 -41.02
N GLY A 234 -20.29 -15.84 -40.18
CA GLY A 234 -21.31 -14.81 -40.09
C GLY A 234 -22.54 -15.19 -39.25
N THR A 235 -22.59 -16.40 -38.69
CA THR A 235 -23.66 -16.80 -37.76
C THR A 235 -23.46 -16.18 -36.38
N THR A 236 -24.53 -16.09 -35.60
CA THR A 236 -24.47 -15.57 -34.22
C THR A 236 -24.74 -16.65 -33.20
N ARG A 237 -24.05 -16.58 -32.06
CA ARG A 237 -24.24 -17.50 -30.93
C ARG A 237 -24.26 -16.73 -29.62
N HIS A 238 -25.30 -16.89 -28.83
CA HIS A 238 -25.38 -16.28 -27.50
C HIS A 238 -24.72 -17.16 -26.44
N PHE A 239 -24.24 -16.52 -25.37
CA PHE A 239 -23.60 -17.16 -24.22
C PHE A 239 -23.94 -16.39 -22.93
N ASP A 240 -23.48 -16.87 -21.78
CA ASP A 240 -23.66 -16.23 -20.46
C ASP A 240 -25.09 -15.76 -20.18
N GLN A 241 -26.08 -16.64 -20.43
CA GLN A 241 -27.48 -16.43 -20.02
C GLN A 241 -27.62 -16.73 -18.52
N GLU A 242 -27.07 -15.83 -17.71
CA GLU A 242 -26.99 -15.97 -16.26
C GLU A 242 -28.35 -15.74 -15.60
N TRP A 243 -29.09 -14.72 -16.05
CA TRP A 243 -30.32 -14.30 -15.40
C TRP A 243 -31.55 -14.82 -16.13
N VAL A 244 -32.37 -15.56 -15.40
CA VAL A 244 -33.68 -16.04 -15.86
C VAL A 244 -34.76 -15.26 -15.12
N ALA A 245 -35.48 -14.40 -15.82
CA ALA A 245 -36.70 -13.81 -15.29
C ALA A 245 -37.79 -14.89 -15.16
N ARG A 246 -38.52 -14.91 -14.04
CA ARG A 246 -39.61 -15.87 -13.83
C ARG A 246 -40.84 -15.58 -14.71
N GLU A 247 -40.95 -14.36 -15.21
CA GLU A 247 -41.99 -13.92 -16.14
C GLU A 247 -41.44 -13.77 -17.57
N LYS A 248 -42.35 -13.72 -18.56
CA LYS A 248 -41.97 -13.34 -19.92
C LYS A 248 -41.63 -11.85 -19.97
N LEU A 249 -40.69 -11.50 -20.83
CA LEU A 249 -40.14 -10.15 -20.97
C LEU A 249 -40.70 -9.48 -22.23
N PRO A 250 -41.04 -8.19 -22.20
CA PRO A 250 -41.34 -7.46 -23.42
C PRO A 250 -40.14 -7.45 -24.37
N LEU A 251 -40.35 -7.70 -25.66
CA LEU A 251 -39.30 -7.64 -26.69
C LEU A 251 -38.54 -6.31 -26.62
N TRP A 252 -39.28 -5.20 -26.55
CA TRP A 252 -38.68 -3.86 -26.51
C TRP A 252 -37.74 -3.69 -25.30
N TYR A 253 -38.01 -4.36 -24.17
CA TYR A 253 -37.19 -4.24 -22.97
C TYR A 253 -35.82 -4.88 -23.17
N VAL A 254 -35.75 -6.06 -23.77
CA VAL A 254 -34.46 -6.73 -24.10
C VAL A 254 -33.66 -5.89 -25.10
N LEU A 255 -34.31 -5.31 -26.10
CA LEU A 255 -33.65 -4.43 -27.07
C LEU A 255 -33.15 -3.13 -26.42
N TYR A 256 -33.96 -2.49 -25.57
CA TYR A 256 -33.58 -1.27 -24.87
C TYR A 256 -32.41 -1.51 -23.92
N ARG A 257 -32.49 -2.60 -23.13
CA ARG A 257 -31.43 -3.04 -22.21
C ARG A 257 -30.12 -3.29 -22.95
N GLY A 258 -30.16 -4.00 -24.08
CA GLY A 258 -28.98 -4.27 -24.88
C GLY A 258 -28.29 -3.02 -25.41
N LEU A 259 -29.05 -2.08 -25.99
CA LEU A 259 -28.51 -0.80 -26.46
C LEU A 259 -28.01 0.06 -25.30
N TYR A 260 -28.72 0.12 -24.18
CA TYR A 260 -28.30 0.87 -22.99
C TYR A 260 -26.92 0.42 -22.49
N PHE A 261 -26.66 -0.89 -22.41
CA PHE A 261 -25.34 -1.41 -22.04
C PHE A 261 -24.27 -1.17 -23.11
N CYS A 262 -24.62 -1.12 -24.39
CA CYS A 262 -23.67 -0.72 -25.42
C CYS A 262 -23.29 0.76 -25.30
N PHE A 263 -24.23 1.65 -24.97
CA PHE A 263 -23.95 3.09 -24.85
C PHE A 263 -23.26 3.48 -23.54
N SER A 264 -23.47 2.75 -22.45
CA SER A 264 -22.94 3.12 -21.13
C SER A 264 -21.51 2.69 -20.86
N ARG A 265 -20.95 1.78 -21.67
CA ARG A 265 -19.60 1.22 -21.49
C ARG A 265 -18.46 2.00 -22.13
N PRO A 266 -18.57 2.49 -23.38
CA PRO A 266 -17.49 3.24 -24.00
C PRO A 266 -17.26 4.55 -23.26
N LEU A 267 -15.99 4.87 -22.99
CA LEU A 267 -15.65 6.13 -22.31
C LEU A 267 -15.95 7.35 -23.19
N TYR A 268 -15.67 7.23 -24.50
CA TYR A 268 -15.84 8.30 -25.48
C TYR A 268 -16.34 7.78 -26.83
N PHE A 269 -17.13 8.61 -27.50
CA PHE A 269 -17.63 8.43 -28.85
C PHE A 269 -16.96 9.45 -29.77
N HIS A 270 -16.65 9.10 -31.01
CA HIS A 270 -16.22 10.13 -31.95
C HIS A 270 -17.40 11.06 -32.26
N VAL A 271 -17.12 12.28 -32.74
CA VAL A 271 -18.18 13.21 -33.17
C VAL A 271 -19.05 12.57 -34.28
N PRO A 272 -20.38 12.43 -34.08
CA PRO A 272 -21.30 11.90 -35.07
C PRO A 272 -21.52 12.88 -36.23
N LYS A 273 -22.09 12.41 -37.34
CA LYS A 273 -22.38 13.23 -38.52
C LYS A 273 -23.27 14.47 -38.23
N GLN A 274 -24.14 14.37 -37.22
CA GLN A 274 -25.05 15.45 -36.81
C GLN A 274 -24.38 16.50 -35.89
N GLY A 275 -23.16 16.25 -35.39
CA GLY A 275 -22.30 17.23 -34.72
C GLY A 275 -22.72 17.71 -33.32
N SER A 276 -23.80 17.20 -32.74
CA SER A 276 -24.38 17.70 -31.48
C SER A 276 -24.18 16.76 -30.29
N ALA A 277 -24.36 17.30 -29.07
CA ALA A 277 -24.48 16.52 -27.84
C ALA A 277 -25.74 15.64 -27.88
N LEU A 278 -25.57 14.32 -27.74
CA LEU A 278 -26.65 13.35 -27.76
C LEU A 278 -26.86 12.75 -26.36
N HIS A 279 -28.11 12.55 -25.97
CA HIS A 279 -28.49 11.83 -24.76
C HIS A 279 -28.77 10.36 -25.09
N ALA A 280 -28.33 9.45 -24.23
CA ALA A 280 -28.41 8.02 -24.47
C ALA A 280 -29.85 7.54 -24.67
N PHE A 281 -30.80 7.95 -23.81
CA PHE A 281 -32.19 7.52 -23.94
C PHE A 281 -32.86 8.03 -25.22
N GLN A 282 -32.56 9.25 -25.64
CA GLN A 282 -33.11 9.80 -26.89
C GLN A 282 -32.61 8.99 -28.09
N LEU A 283 -31.31 8.70 -28.13
CA LEU A 283 -30.69 7.93 -29.20
C LEU A 283 -31.20 6.48 -29.25
N ILE A 284 -31.34 5.84 -28.09
CA ILE A 284 -31.88 4.48 -27.99
C ILE A 284 -33.33 4.43 -28.47
N ASN A 285 -34.17 5.40 -28.09
CA ASN A 285 -35.54 5.48 -28.57
C ASN A 285 -35.60 5.68 -30.09
N GLU A 286 -34.75 6.55 -30.66
CA GLU A 286 -34.65 6.73 -32.11
C GLU A 286 -34.28 5.41 -32.81
N ILE A 287 -33.24 4.73 -32.36
CA ILE A 287 -32.78 3.45 -32.91
C ILE A 287 -33.88 2.38 -32.81
N ILE A 288 -34.54 2.25 -31.67
CA ILE A 288 -35.61 1.26 -31.48
C ILE A 288 -36.80 1.56 -32.39
N GLY A 289 -37.12 2.83 -32.65
CA GLY A 289 -38.19 3.25 -33.55
C GLY A 289 -38.03 2.73 -34.99
N HIS A 290 -36.80 2.45 -35.43
CA HIS A 290 -36.55 1.80 -36.73
C HIS A 290 -36.93 0.32 -36.76
N PHE A 291 -37.01 -0.32 -35.60
CA PHE A 291 -37.37 -1.71 -35.48
C PHE A 291 -38.82 -1.86 -35.06
N ILE A 292 -39.23 -1.26 -33.94
CA ILE A 292 -40.55 -1.41 -33.32
C ILE A 292 -41.35 -0.13 -33.49
N THR A 293 -42.57 -0.24 -34.02
CA THR A 293 -43.51 0.88 -34.10
C THR A 293 -44.08 1.18 -32.71
N THR A 294 -43.67 2.29 -32.11
CA THR A 294 -44.20 2.80 -30.83
C THR A 294 -44.21 4.32 -30.86
N GLU A 295 -45.30 4.93 -30.40
CA GLU A 295 -45.40 6.39 -30.20
C GLU A 295 -44.92 6.82 -28.80
N ALA A 296 -44.70 5.86 -27.90
CA ALA A 296 -44.30 6.11 -26.51
C ALA A 296 -42.78 6.07 -26.33
N ASP A 297 -42.26 7.02 -25.55
CA ASP A 297 -40.89 6.98 -25.00
C ASP A 297 -40.76 5.79 -24.04
N LEU A 298 -39.86 4.86 -24.37
CA LEU A 298 -39.67 3.61 -23.62
C LEU A 298 -38.75 3.77 -22.40
N SER A 299 -38.10 4.93 -22.21
CA SER A 299 -37.10 5.14 -21.17
C SER A 299 -37.67 4.95 -19.75
N GLU A 300 -38.87 5.45 -19.48
CA GLU A 300 -39.52 5.31 -18.17
C GLU A 300 -39.95 3.86 -17.90
N GLY A 301 -40.40 3.15 -18.93
CA GLY A 301 -40.68 1.72 -18.84
C GLY A 301 -39.41 0.92 -18.56
N PHE A 302 -38.31 1.25 -19.24
CA PHE A 302 -37.01 0.63 -19.04
C PHE A 302 -36.53 0.83 -17.60
N LYS A 303 -36.57 2.06 -17.07
CA LYS A 303 -36.19 2.35 -15.67
C LYS A 303 -36.96 1.51 -14.68
N LYS A 304 -38.29 1.41 -14.83
CA LYS A 304 -39.15 0.64 -13.93
C LYS A 304 -38.82 -0.85 -13.95
N LEU A 305 -38.67 -1.44 -15.14
CA LEU A 305 -38.34 -2.85 -15.26
C LEU A 305 -36.91 -3.15 -14.79
N GLU A 306 -35.95 -2.30 -15.13
CA GLU A 306 -34.56 -2.47 -14.69
C GLU A 306 -34.43 -2.36 -13.18
N HIS A 307 -35.10 -1.39 -12.56
CA HIS A 307 -35.17 -1.26 -11.09
C HIS A 307 -35.81 -2.50 -10.46
N LYS A 308 -36.97 -2.95 -10.99
CA LYS A 308 -37.67 -4.17 -10.54
C LYS A 308 -36.74 -5.39 -10.53
N TYR A 309 -35.88 -5.53 -11.53
CA TYR A 309 -35.04 -6.72 -11.70
C TYR A 309 -33.66 -6.62 -11.04
N LEU A 310 -32.98 -5.48 -11.14
CA LEU A 310 -31.58 -5.34 -10.73
C LEU A 310 -31.36 -4.61 -9.40
N SER A 311 -32.35 -3.87 -8.86
CA SER A 311 -32.21 -3.23 -7.55
C SER A 311 -31.80 -4.23 -6.44
N PRO A 312 -32.38 -5.45 -6.35
CA PRO A 312 -31.96 -6.43 -5.35
C PRO A 312 -30.57 -7.03 -5.57
N VAL A 313 -30.03 -6.93 -6.80
CA VAL A 313 -28.71 -7.47 -7.18
C VAL A 313 -27.61 -6.42 -6.98
N SER A 314 -27.95 -5.14 -7.12
CA SER A 314 -27.05 -4.00 -7.04
C SER A 314 -26.48 -3.80 -5.63
N LEU A 315 -25.27 -3.22 -5.56
CA LEU A 315 -24.72 -2.70 -4.30
C LEU A 315 -25.37 -1.37 -3.89
N THR A 316 -25.88 -0.61 -4.86
CA THR A 316 -26.59 0.64 -4.62
C THR A 316 -28.05 0.33 -4.29
N PRO A 317 -28.54 0.69 -3.09
CA PRO A 317 -29.97 0.62 -2.78
C PRO A 317 -30.77 1.44 -3.80
N ASP A 318 -31.90 0.89 -4.25
CA ASP A 318 -32.80 1.54 -5.20
C ASP A 318 -32.14 1.90 -6.55
N TYR A 319 -31.31 1.01 -7.09
CA TYR A 319 -30.71 1.20 -8.42
C TYR A 319 -31.77 1.52 -9.47
N ILE A 320 -31.59 2.65 -10.17
CA ILE A 320 -32.41 3.10 -11.29
C ILE A 320 -31.45 3.59 -12.39
N PRO A 321 -31.61 3.11 -13.65
CA PRO A 321 -30.86 3.65 -14.78
C PRO A 321 -31.07 5.14 -14.96
N VAL A 322 -29.98 5.87 -15.13
CA VAL A 322 -29.99 7.30 -15.43
C VAL A 322 -29.78 7.53 -16.91
N ASP A 323 -30.42 8.57 -17.43
CA ASP A 323 -30.03 9.12 -18.72
C ASP A 323 -28.68 9.80 -18.59
N PHE A 324 -27.84 9.68 -19.60
CA PHE A 324 -26.52 10.29 -19.60
C PHE A 324 -26.22 10.89 -20.97
N LYS A 325 -25.47 11.98 -20.93
CA LYS A 325 -24.94 12.60 -22.14
C LYS A 325 -23.80 11.74 -22.68
N ILE A 326 -23.82 11.46 -23.97
CA ILE A 326 -22.74 10.77 -24.65
C ILE A 326 -21.49 11.66 -24.64
N ASN A 327 -20.41 11.14 -24.09
CA ASN A 327 -19.13 11.81 -24.06
C ASN A 327 -18.52 11.81 -25.46
N LEU A 328 -18.58 12.94 -26.15
CA LEU A 328 -17.91 13.09 -27.43
C LEU A 328 -16.43 13.36 -27.20
N TRP A 329 -15.58 12.62 -27.90
CA TRP A 329 -14.17 12.90 -27.98
C TRP A 329 -13.98 14.27 -28.62
N GLN A 330 -13.36 15.19 -27.86
CA GLN A 330 -12.92 16.48 -28.36
C GLN A 330 -11.39 16.48 -28.36
N PRO A 331 -10.73 16.85 -29.46
CA PRO A 331 -9.30 17.11 -29.41
C PRO A 331 -9.05 18.22 -28.39
N THR A 332 -8.15 18.00 -27.43
CA THR A 332 -7.70 19.08 -26.56
C THR A 332 -6.88 20.06 -27.38
N LYS A 333 -6.85 21.33 -26.98
CA LYS A 333 -6.06 22.36 -27.65
C LYS A 333 -4.57 21.96 -27.70
N GLU A 334 -4.09 21.30 -26.65
CA GLU A 334 -2.74 20.76 -26.56
C GLU A 334 -2.50 19.59 -27.53
N ALA A 335 -3.51 18.77 -27.85
CA ALA A 335 -3.37 17.67 -28.81
C ALA A 335 -3.30 18.16 -30.27
N ASP A 336 -4.02 19.24 -30.59
CA ASP A 336 -3.91 19.89 -31.90
C ASP A 336 -2.58 20.63 -32.07
N GLU A 337 -2.10 21.30 -31.01
CA GLU A 337 -0.76 21.91 -30.95
C GLU A 337 0.33 20.83 -31.05
N ALA A 338 0.24 19.72 -30.31
CA ALA A 338 1.18 18.61 -30.39
C ALA A 338 1.18 17.91 -31.77
N ARG A 339 0.03 17.81 -32.45
CA ARG A 339 -0.04 17.30 -33.83
C ARG A 339 0.61 18.25 -34.84
N ALA A 340 0.47 19.56 -34.63
CA ALA A 340 1.16 20.56 -35.44
C ALA A 340 2.68 20.52 -35.21
N ASP A 341 3.10 20.36 -33.95
CA ASP A 341 4.50 20.19 -33.57
C ASP A 341 5.08 18.87 -34.09
N LEU A 342 4.31 17.78 -34.08
CA LEU A 342 4.74 16.50 -34.65
C LEU A 342 4.98 16.62 -36.15
N ARG A 343 4.06 17.24 -36.90
CA ARG A 343 4.24 17.50 -38.34
C ARG A 343 5.47 18.37 -38.62
N THR A 344 5.72 19.36 -37.76
CA THR A 344 6.89 20.22 -37.85
C THR A 344 8.18 19.43 -37.58
N THR A 345 8.15 18.57 -36.57
CA THR A 345 9.27 17.72 -36.17
C THR A 345 9.56 16.63 -37.21
N GLU A 346 8.53 16.02 -37.81
CA GLU A 346 8.66 15.06 -38.91
C GLU A 346 9.32 15.71 -40.13
N ALA A 347 8.91 16.93 -40.49
CA ALA A 347 9.54 17.69 -41.56
C ALA A 347 11.02 18.02 -41.24
N GLN A 348 11.34 18.40 -40.00
CA GLN A 348 12.72 18.63 -39.55
C GLN A 348 13.56 17.35 -39.51
N LEU A 349 12.96 16.21 -39.17
CA LEU A 349 13.62 14.90 -39.18
C LEU A 349 13.95 14.49 -40.62
N GLU A 350 13.02 14.70 -41.55
CA GLU A 350 13.25 14.43 -42.97
C GLU A 350 14.37 15.32 -43.53
N GLN A 351 14.39 16.60 -43.17
CA GLN A 351 15.49 17.51 -43.51
C GLN A 351 16.82 17.05 -42.90
N SER A 352 16.82 16.65 -41.64
CA SER A 352 18.01 16.17 -40.93
C SER A 352 18.53 14.86 -41.54
N ARG A 353 17.65 13.95 -41.97
CA ARG A 353 18.01 12.73 -42.71
C ARG A 353 18.71 13.06 -44.02
N ARG A 354 18.20 14.04 -44.79
CA ARG A 354 18.86 14.51 -46.01
C ARG A 354 20.27 15.08 -45.73
N LEU A 355 20.42 15.90 -44.69
CA LEU A 355 21.72 16.45 -44.29
C LEU A 355 22.71 15.37 -43.83
N ILE A 356 22.24 14.33 -43.13
CA ILE A 356 23.08 13.20 -42.71
C ILE A 356 23.56 12.41 -43.94
N ASP A 357 22.69 12.18 -44.93
CA ASP A 357 23.07 11.50 -46.16
C ASP A 357 24.06 12.33 -47.00
N GLU A 358 23.88 13.65 -47.07
CA GLU A 358 24.88 14.58 -47.66
C GLU A 358 26.21 14.53 -46.90
N ALA A 359 26.19 14.56 -45.56
CA ALA A 359 27.40 14.46 -44.74
C ALA A 359 28.11 13.11 -44.89
N ARG A 360 27.37 12.01 -45.10
CA ARG A 360 27.95 10.70 -45.43
C ARG A 360 28.65 10.71 -46.78
N GLN A 361 28.03 11.31 -47.80
CA GLN A 361 28.66 11.45 -49.12
C GLN A 361 29.95 12.27 -49.01
N LEU A 362 29.91 13.40 -48.30
CA LEU A 362 31.07 14.26 -48.09
C LEU A 362 32.19 13.54 -47.31
N ASN A 363 31.86 12.77 -46.28
CA ASN A 363 32.83 11.97 -45.53
C ASN A 363 33.48 10.89 -46.39
N GLU A 364 32.74 10.27 -47.31
CA GLU A 364 33.30 9.29 -48.23
C GLU A 364 34.25 9.95 -49.25
N GLU A 365 33.95 11.18 -49.69
CA GLU A 365 34.89 11.98 -50.49
C GLU A 365 36.17 12.34 -49.71
N VAL A 366 36.03 12.82 -48.47
CA VAL A 366 37.18 13.10 -47.58
C VAL A 366 38.00 11.84 -47.36
N ARG A 367 37.37 10.67 -47.20
CA ARG A 367 38.05 9.39 -47.05
C ARG A 367 38.86 9.04 -48.30
N LYS A 368 38.31 9.24 -49.50
CA LYS A 368 39.03 9.05 -50.77
C LYS A 368 40.24 9.98 -50.87
N ILE A 369 40.08 11.25 -50.49
CA ILE A 369 41.17 12.23 -50.46
C ILE A 369 42.26 11.80 -49.46
N ASN A 370 41.89 11.37 -48.26
CA ASN A 370 42.84 10.91 -47.24
C ASN A 370 43.60 9.65 -47.68
N ILE A 371 42.95 8.74 -48.42
CA ILE A 371 43.62 7.57 -49.01
C ILE A 371 44.64 8.01 -50.06
N GLN A 372 44.27 8.94 -50.96
CA GLN A 372 45.20 9.49 -51.95
C GLN A 372 46.38 10.20 -51.29
N GLN A 373 46.15 11.03 -50.27
CA GLN A 373 47.22 11.68 -49.51
C GLN A 373 48.12 10.67 -48.81
N SER A 374 47.55 9.62 -48.22
CA SER A 374 48.33 8.57 -47.54
C SER A 374 49.22 7.80 -48.52
N GLN A 375 48.72 7.54 -49.73
CA GLN A 375 49.51 6.92 -50.81
C GLN A 375 50.65 7.83 -51.27
N GLU A 376 50.39 9.13 -51.41
CA GLU A 376 51.42 10.10 -51.79
C GLU A 376 52.49 10.27 -50.71
N ILE A 377 52.10 10.32 -49.43
CA ILE A 377 53.03 10.33 -48.28
C ILE A 377 53.87 9.05 -48.27
N ALA A 378 53.28 7.88 -48.53
CA ALA A 378 54.01 6.61 -48.59
C ALA A 378 55.03 6.60 -49.73
N ARG A 379 54.67 7.16 -50.90
CA ARG A 379 55.59 7.34 -52.03
C ARG A 379 56.75 8.27 -51.67
N LEU A 380 56.46 9.44 -51.10
CA LEU A 380 57.49 10.39 -50.68
C LEU A 380 58.44 9.79 -49.64
N LYS A 381 57.91 9.00 -48.68
CA LYS A 381 58.73 8.26 -47.71
C LYS A 381 59.61 7.19 -48.36
N ALA A 382 59.12 6.50 -49.39
CA ALA A 382 59.92 5.53 -50.13
C ALA A 382 61.04 6.20 -50.93
N GLU A 383 60.78 7.38 -51.51
CA GLU A 383 61.79 8.22 -52.17
C GLU A 383 62.83 8.74 -51.16
N GLU A 384 62.39 9.20 -49.99
CA GLU A 384 63.27 9.61 -48.87
C GLU A 384 64.14 8.45 -48.39
N GLN A 385 63.56 7.27 -48.17
CA GLN A 385 64.29 6.08 -47.75
C GLN A 385 65.34 5.66 -48.79
N ARG A 386 65.01 5.77 -50.08
CA ARG A 386 65.95 5.49 -51.18
C ARG A 386 67.10 6.51 -51.22
N ALA A 387 66.81 7.78 -50.90
CA ALA A 387 67.84 8.80 -50.74
C ALA A 387 68.76 8.52 -49.53
N ILE A 388 68.19 8.05 -48.42
CA ILE A 388 68.95 7.62 -47.23
C ILE A 388 69.81 6.39 -47.55
N GLU A 389 69.30 5.41 -48.30
CA GLU A 389 70.07 4.23 -48.71
C GLU A 389 71.24 4.60 -49.63
N LEU A 390 71.02 5.52 -50.58
CA LEU A 390 72.09 6.08 -51.42
C LEU A 390 73.13 6.85 -50.59
N ASP A 391 72.70 7.59 -49.56
CA ASP A 391 73.61 8.32 -48.65
C ASP A 391 74.38 7.36 -47.73
N ALA A 392 73.73 6.27 -47.28
CA ALA A 392 74.35 5.21 -46.50
C ALA A 392 75.35 4.41 -47.33
N GLU A 393 75.08 4.14 -48.61
CA GLU A 393 76.01 3.49 -49.54
C GLU A 393 77.22 4.40 -49.82
N ASN A 394 76.99 5.69 -50.06
CA ASN A 394 78.06 6.69 -50.16
C ASN A 394 78.89 6.79 -48.87
N SER A 395 78.23 6.74 -47.71
CA SER A 395 78.89 6.75 -46.40
C SER A 395 79.67 5.45 -46.14
N ARG A 396 79.18 4.30 -46.64
CA ARG A 396 79.87 3.01 -46.53
C ARG A 396 81.14 2.98 -47.37
N LEU A 397 81.05 3.49 -48.61
CA LEU A 397 82.21 3.71 -49.48
C LEU A 397 83.23 4.67 -48.84
N ARG A 398 82.77 5.73 -48.16
CA ARG A 398 83.65 6.61 -47.37
C ARG A 398 84.28 5.88 -46.17
N SER A 399 83.52 5.06 -45.45
CA SER A 399 84.00 4.32 -44.28
C SER A 399 84.95 3.17 -44.65
N ASP A 400 84.84 2.56 -45.82
CA ASP A 400 85.79 1.56 -46.31
C ASP A 400 87.12 2.23 -46.71
N VAL A 401 87.06 3.47 -47.22
CA VAL A 401 88.24 4.34 -47.43
C VAL A 401 88.85 4.78 -46.09
N GLU A 402 88.04 5.05 -45.07
CA GLU A 402 88.47 5.48 -43.73
C GLU A 402 88.97 4.31 -42.85
N TRP A 403 88.48 3.08 -43.05
CA TRP A 403 88.90 1.86 -42.36
C TRP A 403 90.29 1.39 -42.83
N PHE A 404 90.60 1.56 -44.12
CA PHE A 404 91.97 1.43 -44.62
C PHE A 404 92.93 2.47 -44.02
N SER A 405 92.42 3.63 -43.57
CA SER A 405 93.20 4.73 -42.99
C SER A 405 93.43 4.59 -41.46
N ASN A 406 92.46 4.07 -40.71
CA ASN A 406 92.42 4.13 -39.24
C ASN A 406 92.76 2.81 -38.50
N THR A 407 93.44 1.86 -39.16
CA THR A 407 94.05 0.69 -38.48
C THR A 407 95.36 1.02 -37.75
N TYR A 408 95.81 2.28 -37.81
CA TYR A 408 96.83 2.85 -36.92
C TYR A 408 96.15 3.61 -35.77
N GLU A 409 96.62 3.38 -34.54
CA GLU A 409 96.35 4.20 -33.34
C GLU A 409 95.08 3.92 -32.51
N LYS A 410 95.11 2.75 -31.85
CA LYS A 410 95.03 2.63 -30.37
C LYS A 410 95.26 4.00 -29.69
N ARG A 411 94.46 4.51 -28.75
CA ARG A 411 94.02 3.92 -27.47
C ARG A 411 93.27 5.01 -26.68
N GLY A 412 92.29 4.64 -25.86
CA GLY A 412 92.36 4.90 -24.40
C GLY A 412 90.99 5.30 -23.85
N VAL A 413 90.26 4.39 -23.20
CA VAL A 413 90.24 4.17 -21.73
C VAL A 413 90.07 5.46 -20.93
N PHE A 414 88.82 5.87 -20.68
CA PHE A 414 88.28 6.31 -19.37
C PHE A 414 86.82 6.81 -19.51
N GLY A 415 85.90 5.87 -19.71
CA GLY A 415 84.45 6.13 -19.64
C GLY A 415 83.64 4.94 -19.11
N VAL A 416 84.34 3.87 -18.73
CA VAL A 416 83.83 2.61 -18.17
C VAL A 416 83.31 2.78 -16.73
N ILE A 417 83.25 4.01 -16.19
CA ILE A 417 82.74 4.30 -14.84
C ILE A 417 81.59 5.32 -14.87
N LYS A 418 80.71 5.28 -15.89
CA LYS A 418 79.45 6.06 -15.87
C LYS A 418 78.17 5.26 -16.12
N THR A 419 78.26 3.95 -16.38
CA THR A 419 77.10 3.15 -16.82
C THR A 419 76.68 2.03 -15.86
N LYS A 420 77.33 1.86 -14.69
CA LYS A 420 76.94 0.81 -13.71
C LYS A 420 76.47 1.30 -12.33
N LEU A 421 76.56 2.59 -12.00
CA LEU A 421 76.07 3.09 -10.70
C LEU A 421 74.60 3.57 -10.71
N ARG A 422 73.96 3.68 -11.88
CA ARG A 422 72.58 4.18 -12.01
C ARG A 422 71.49 3.09 -11.99
N ASN A 423 71.86 1.83 -12.21
CA ASN A 423 70.90 0.70 -12.26
C ASN A 423 70.84 -0.14 -10.97
N PHE A 424 71.65 0.19 -9.96
CA PHE A 424 71.67 -0.50 -8.66
C PHE A 424 70.68 0.12 -7.65
N LEU A 425 70.49 1.45 -7.66
CA LEU A 425 69.59 2.14 -6.73
C LEU A 425 68.08 2.01 -7.08
N LYS A 426 67.74 1.55 -8.28
CA LYS A 426 66.33 1.35 -8.71
C LYS A 426 65.70 0.03 -8.23
N ARG A 427 66.49 -0.94 -7.76
CA ARG A 427 65.99 -2.25 -7.30
C ARG A 427 65.81 -2.34 -5.78
N ALA A 428 66.38 -1.41 -5.01
CA ALA A 428 66.27 -1.41 -3.55
C ALA A 428 64.96 -0.75 -3.04
N TYR A 429 64.34 0.14 -3.81
CA TYR A 429 63.14 0.88 -3.39
C TYR A 429 61.82 0.10 -3.58
N LEU A 430 61.74 -0.78 -4.58
CA LEU A 430 60.55 -1.61 -4.85
C LEU A 430 60.41 -2.84 -3.94
N VAL A 431 61.49 -3.25 -3.27
CA VAL A 431 61.49 -4.38 -2.32
C VAL A 431 60.93 -3.96 -0.96
N ILE A 432 61.05 -2.68 -0.59
CA ILE A 432 60.55 -2.14 0.69
C ILE A 432 59.04 -1.82 0.61
N LEU A 433 58.52 -1.46 -0.57
CA LEU A 433 57.09 -1.23 -0.77
C LEU A 433 56.26 -2.54 -0.75
N ASN A 434 56.86 -3.65 -1.20
CA ASN A 434 56.23 -4.97 -1.21
C ASN A 434 56.29 -5.68 0.17
N PHE A 435 57.11 -5.17 1.09
CA PHE A 435 57.24 -5.65 2.46
C PHE A 435 56.17 -5.06 3.40
N LEU A 436 55.74 -3.81 3.16
CA LEU A 436 54.67 -3.14 3.93
C LEU A 436 53.25 -3.61 3.54
N VAL A 437 53.09 -4.22 2.35
CA VAL A 437 51.83 -4.83 1.90
C VAL A 437 51.62 -6.24 2.49
N LYS A 438 52.65 -6.85 3.10
CA LYS A 438 52.61 -8.22 3.68
C LYS A 438 52.42 -8.28 5.20
N LEU A 439 52.36 -7.16 5.92
CA LEU A 439 51.93 -7.11 7.33
C LEU A 439 50.40 -6.98 7.39
N GLY A 440 49.73 -8.12 7.30
CA GLY A 440 48.27 -8.23 7.18
C GLY A 440 47.49 -7.60 8.34
N PHE A 441 46.86 -6.45 8.08
CA PHE A 441 45.95 -5.82 9.04
C PHE A 441 44.80 -5.04 8.38
N VAL A 442 44.12 -5.62 7.37
CA VAL A 442 42.79 -5.12 6.94
C VAL A 442 41.92 -6.28 6.44
N GLN A 443 41.32 -7.04 7.36
CA GLN A 443 40.03 -7.67 7.11
C GLN A 443 38.94 -6.72 7.60
N LYS A 444 38.30 -5.96 6.69
CA LYS A 444 36.92 -5.43 6.82
C LYS A 444 36.58 -4.59 5.59
N ARG A 445 36.13 -5.29 4.54
CA ARG A 445 35.72 -4.74 3.24
C ARG A 445 34.41 -3.91 3.30
N TYR A 446 33.77 -3.80 4.46
CA TYR A 446 32.50 -3.09 4.66
C TYR A 446 32.65 -1.59 5.00
N VAL A 447 33.77 -1.17 5.58
CA VAL A 447 33.97 0.25 5.99
C VAL A 447 34.30 1.15 4.80
N PHE A 448 34.97 0.62 3.78
CA PHE A 448 35.39 1.40 2.60
C PHE A 448 34.22 1.73 1.65
N LYS A 449 33.16 0.90 1.62
CA LYS A 449 31.97 1.13 0.78
C LYS A 449 31.09 2.26 1.33
N TYR A 450 30.86 2.28 2.64
CA TYR A 450 30.08 3.35 3.31
C TYR A 450 30.79 4.70 3.29
N MET A 451 32.12 4.70 3.36
CA MET A 451 32.91 5.93 3.27
C MET A 451 32.81 6.58 1.89
N LEU A 452 32.74 5.77 0.84
CA LEU A 452 32.58 6.23 -0.55
C LEU A 452 31.16 6.77 -0.84
N GLU A 453 30.13 6.15 -0.26
CA GLU A 453 28.74 6.62 -0.40
C GLU A 453 28.49 7.92 0.38
N TYR A 454 29.05 8.10 1.58
CA TYR A 454 28.96 9.37 2.33
C TYR A 454 29.78 10.51 1.70
N THR A 455 30.89 10.19 1.02
CA THR A 455 31.68 11.21 0.29
C THR A 455 31.04 11.68 -1.01
N ARG A 456 29.97 11.04 -1.50
CA ARG A 456 29.32 11.41 -2.76
C ARG A 456 28.42 12.64 -2.61
N ASP A 457 27.79 12.83 -1.45
CA ASP A 457 26.73 13.82 -1.30
C ASP A 457 27.12 15.07 -0.49
N ASN A 458 28.28 15.10 0.20
CA ASN A 458 28.60 16.21 1.14
C ASN A 458 30.01 16.85 1.03
N GLY A 459 30.81 16.48 0.03
CA GLY A 459 32.10 17.14 -0.27
C GLY A 459 33.23 16.87 0.75
N LEU A 460 34.43 16.57 0.23
CA LEU A 460 35.59 16.10 1.00
C LEU A 460 36.05 17.04 2.15
N GLY A 461 35.73 18.34 2.06
CA GLY A 461 36.22 19.38 2.97
C GLY A 461 35.48 19.50 4.31
N THR A 462 34.26 18.98 4.43
CA THR A 462 33.45 19.05 5.66
C THR A 462 33.70 17.83 6.54
N ALA A 463 33.84 16.65 5.93
CA ALA A 463 34.21 15.41 6.61
C ALA A 463 35.59 15.49 7.29
N MET A 464 36.59 16.10 6.64
CA MET A 464 37.92 16.28 7.25
C MET A 464 37.93 17.24 8.43
N ARG A 465 37.02 18.23 8.50
CA ARG A 465 36.93 19.17 9.62
C ARG A 465 36.34 18.53 10.87
N ASN A 466 35.29 17.71 10.72
CA ASN A 466 34.60 17.09 11.84
C ASN A 466 35.43 15.94 12.46
N VAL A 467 36.17 15.19 11.64
CA VAL A 467 37.12 14.18 12.12
C VAL A 467 38.28 14.83 12.89
N ARG A 468 38.79 15.98 12.42
CA ARG A 468 39.82 16.74 13.13
C ARG A 468 39.34 17.31 14.46
N SER A 469 38.07 17.72 14.55
CA SER A 469 37.48 18.25 15.78
C SER A 469 37.26 17.15 16.81
N SER A 470 36.71 16.01 16.42
CA SER A 470 36.41 14.89 17.32
C SER A 470 37.68 14.21 17.88
N VAL A 471 38.73 14.07 17.06
CA VAL A 471 40.04 13.55 17.52
C VAL A 471 40.75 14.53 18.48
N LYS A 472 40.52 15.84 18.32
CA LYS A 472 41.05 16.87 19.23
C LYS A 472 40.41 16.83 20.61
N GLU A 473 39.17 16.38 20.69
CA GLU A 473 38.31 16.54 21.86
C GLU A 473 38.24 15.26 22.72
N HIS A 474 38.38 14.07 22.13
CA HIS A 474 38.18 12.79 22.84
C HIS A 474 39.31 11.75 22.69
N GLY A 475 40.38 12.06 21.93
CA GLY A 475 41.53 11.17 21.74
C GLY A 475 41.24 9.89 20.92
N PHE A 476 42.29 9.14 20.60
CA PHE A 476 42.26 8.00 19.65
C PHE A 476 41.40 6.80 20.09
N GLY A 477 40.92 6.76 21.34
CA GLY A 477 40.08 5.68 21.87
C GLY A 477 38.65 5.64 21.31
N ALA A 478 38.15 6.76 20.77
CA ALA A 478 36.79 6.88 20.22
C ALA A 478 36.53 5.98 18.98
N VAL A 479 37.58 5.53 18.29
CA VAL A 479 37.46 4.68 17.10
C VAL A 479 36.94 3.26 17.45
N THR A 480 37.11 2.80 18.70
CA THR A 480 36.64 1.48 19.13
C THR A 480 35.17 1.45 19.55
N ASN A 481 34.59 2.59 19.92
CA ASN A 481 33.18 2.72 20.33
C ASN A 481 32.30 3.46 19.30
N ALA A 482 32.82 3.68 18.09
CA ALA A 482 32.11 4.36 17.01
C ALA A 482 30.73 3.73 16.70
N ARG A 483 30.57 2.41 16.89
CA ARG A 483 29.28 1.72 16.73
C ARG A 483 28.26 2.11 17.81
N LYS A 484 28.69 2.28 19.07
CA LYS A 484 27.82 2.69 20.19
C LYS A 484 27.36 4.14 20.02
N TYR A 485 28.29 5.03 19.69
CA TYR A 485 27.98 6.44 19.45
C TYR A 485 27.20 6.67 18.15
N ALA A 486 27.43 5.85 17.11
CA ALA A 486 26.59 5.87 15.92
C ALA A 486 25.18 5.34 16.20
N LEU A 487 25.00 4.30 17.03
CA LEU A 487 23.67 3.83 17.44
C LEU A 487 22.94 4.84 18.33
N GLU A 488 23.63 5.51 19.26
CA GLU A 488 23.07 6.58 20.09
C GLU A 488 22.74 7.83 19.26
N ALA A 489 23.58 8.19 18.28
CA ALA A 489 23.32 9.29 17.34
C ALA A 489 22.17 8.97 16.37
N MET A 490 22.13 7.75 15.82
CA MET A 490 21.05 7.28 14.96
C MET A 490 19.73 7.11 15.72
N SER A 491 19.75 6.73 17.01
CA SER A 491 18.56 6.69 17.86
C SER A 491 18.05 8.09 18.20
N ARG A 492 18.95 9.07 18.43
CA ARG A 492 18.58 10.48 18.61
C ARG A 492 18.08 11.12 17.30
N GLU A 493 18.70 10.83 16.16
CA GLU A 493 18.23 11.28 14.84
C GLU A 493 16.93 10.59 14.42
N ALA A 494 16.74 9.31 14.72
CA ALA A 494 15.49 8.60 14.46
C ALA A 494 14.35 9.05 15.38
N SER A 495 14.64 9.49 16.61
CA SER A 495 13.65 10.12 17.49
C SER A 495 13.36 11.57 17.09
N ALA A 496 14.33 12.30 16.55
CA ALA A 496 14.17 13.66 16.04
C ALA A 496 13.52 13.73 14.64
N ASN A 497 13.68 12.67 13.83
CA ASN A 497 13.09 12.51 12.49
C ASN A 497 11.95 11.48 12.46
N ALA A 498 11.48 11.01 13.62
CA ALA A 498 10.20 10.34 13.67
C ALA A 498 9.18 11.31 13.04
N PRO A 499 8.31 10.86 12.11
CA PRO A 499 7.30 11.75 11.56
C PRO A 499 6.55 12.36 12.74
N VAL A 500 6.64 13.69 12.89
CA VAL A 500 5.67 14.43 13.66
C VAL A 500 4.33 13.98 13.07
N PRO A 501 3.40 13.43 13.87
CA PRO A 501 2.05 13.15 13.39
C PRO A 501 1.63 14.40 12.61
N VAL A 502 1.18 14.19 11.37
CA VAL A 502 0.71 15.27 10.48
C VAL A 502 0.03 16.29 11.36
N ALA A 503 0.57 17.52 11.41
CA ALA A 503 0.05 18.57 12.26
C ALA A 503 -1.47 18.55 12.06
N VAL A 504 -2.21 18.21 13.12
CA VAL A 504 -3.66 18.19 13.09
C VAL A 504 -4.06 19.53 12.52
N VAL A 505 -4.54 19.52 11.29
CA VAL A 505 -4.97 20.74 10.63
C VAL A 505 -6.06 21.29 11.55
N GLU A 506 -6.06 22.59 11.87
CA GLU A 506 -7.06 23.18 12.78
C GLU A 506 -8.52 22.84 12.37
N GLU A 507 -8.74 22.40 11.13
CA GLU A 507 -10.00 21.90 10.57
C GLU A 507 -10.46 20.52 11.12
N ASP A 508 -9.60 19.73 11.78
CA ASP A 508 -9.92 18.39 12.32
C ASP A 508 -10.25 18.39 13.83
N LEU A 509 -10.23 19.55 14.50
CA LEU A 509 -10.62 19.65 15.91
C LEU A 509 -12.15 19.72 16.02
N TYR A 510 -12.74 18.71 16.66
CA TYR A 510 -14.18 18.72 16.96
C TYR A 510 -14.49 19.94 17.85
N PRO A 511 -15.30 20.92 17.41
CA PRO A 511 -15.42 22.20 18.11
C PRO A 511 -15.98 22.04 19.52
N GLU A 512 -15.46 22.81 20.49
CA GLU A 512 -15.98 22.80 21.87
C GLU A 512 -17.49 23.06 21.92
N SER A 513 -18.00 23.99 21.08
CA SER A 513 -19.44 24.26 20.99
C SER A 513 -20.24 23.02 20.60
N LYS A 514 -19.70 22.20 19.68
CA LYS A 514 -20.34 20.96 19.24
C LYS A 514 -20.27 19.90 20.34
N MET A 515 -19.15 19.77 21.05
CA MET A 515 -19.05 18.89 22.21
C MET A 515 -20.11 19.25 23.27
N ARG A 516 -20.31 20.55 23.54
CA ARG A 516 -21.31 21.00 24.51
C ARG A 516 -22.73 20.64 24.06
N GLU A 517 -23.08 20.85 22.80
CA GLU A 517 -24.37 20.42 22.23
C GLU A 517 -24.57 18.91 22.37
N ASP A 518 -23.53 18.12 22.06
CA ASP A 518 -23.61 16.67 22.13
C ASP A 518 -23.76 16.18 23.58
N ILE A 519 -23.03 16.77 24.53
CA ILE A 519 -23.17 16.50 25.97
C ILE A 519 -24.60 16.78 26.46
N GLU A 520 -25.23 17.85 25.95
CA GLU A 520 -26.62 18.14 26.26
C GLU A 520 -27.55 17.06 25.69
N ALA A 521 -27.30 16.61 24.46
CA ALA A 521 -28.06 15.61 23.73
C ALA A 521 -27.83 14.14 24.15
N PHE A 522 -26.73 13.83 24.86
CA PHE A 522 -26.44 12.48 25.31
C PHE A 522 -27.58 11.91 26.14
N THR A 523 -28.02 10.70 25.76
CA THR A 523 -29.09 9.98 26.46
C THR A 523 -28.57 9.40 27.77
N MET A 524 -27.33 8.90 27.77
CA MET A 524 -26.62 8.46 28.97
C MET A 524 -25.62 9.53 29.40
N LYS A 525 -25.66 9.89 30.68
CA LYS A 525 -24.71 10.84 31.29
C LYS A 525 -23.97 10.13 32.43
N PRO A 526 -23.09 9.16 32.12
CA PRO A 526 -22.41 8.36 33.14
C PRO A 526 -21.62 9.24 34.10
N LEU A 527 -21.61 8.88 35.39
CA LEU A 527 -20.70 9.47 36.37
C LEU A 527 -19.33 8.76 36.32
N PHE A 528 -18.26 9.51 36.01
CA PHE A 528 -16.90 8.99 36.07
C PHE A 528 -16.27 9.21 37.45
N SER A 529 -15.85 8.14 38.10
CA SER A 529 -15.00 8.21 39.29
C SER A 529 -13.53 8.08 38.89
N ILE A 530 -12.79 9.17 39.05
CA ILE A 530 -11.37 9.23 38.70
C ILE A 530 -10.56 8.78 39.91
N ILE A 531 -9.83 7.68 39.75
CA ILE A 531 -9.10 6.96 40.79
C ILE A 531 -7.66 7.44 40.78
N MET A 532 -7.28 8.23 41.79
CA MET A 532 -5.96 8.88 41.86
C MET A 532 -5.20 8.49 43.15
N PRO A 533 -4.46 7.37 43.17
CA PRO A 533 -3.52 7.07 44.25
C PRO A 533 -2.40 8.12 44.26
N THR A 534 -1.99 8.60 45.43
CA THR A 534 -1.01 9.69 45.58
C THR A 534 0.07 9.33 46.59
N TYR A 535 1.35 9.50 46.24
CA TYR A 535 2.46 9.27 47.17
C TYR A 535 3.65 10.20 46.92
N ASN A 536 3.98 11.06 47.90
CA ASN A 536 5.11 11.99 47.86
C ASN A 536 5.15 12.91 46.62
N THR A 537 3.99 13.20 46.03
CA THR A 537 3.89 14.03 44.84
C THR A 537 4.11 15.50 45.16
N LYS A 538 4.92 16.19 44.34
CA LYS A 538 5.12 17.63 44.48
C LYS A 538 3.78 18.38 44.37
N PRO A 539 3.48 19.36 45.24
CA PRO A 539 2.22 20.11 45.20
C PRO A 539 1.93 20.76 43.84
N SER A 540 2.96 21.22 43.12
CA SER A 540 2.79 21.80 41.78
C SER A 540 2.24 20.80 40.76
N LEU A 541 2.68 19.54 40.82
CA LEU A 541 2.23 18.48 39.92
C LEU A 541 0.81 18.04 40.27
N LEU A 542 0.52 17.84 41.57
CA LEU A 542 -0.83 17.54 42.04
C LEU A 542 -1.82 18.62 41.62
N LYS A 543 -1.43 19.89 41.73
CA LYS A 543 -2.26 21.00 41.29
C LYS A 543 -2.64 20.87 39.82
N MET A 544 -1.66 20.62 38.94
CA MET A 544 -1.91 20.48 37.51
C MET A 544 -2.78 19.26 37.20
N ALA A 545 -2.54 18.13 37.86
CA ALA A 545 -3.34 16.92 37.71
C ALA A 545 -4.82 17.18 38.08
N ILE A 546 -5.06 17.76 39.26
CA ILE A 546 -6.42 18.10 39.71
C ILE A 546 -7.07 19.14 38.80
N GLU A 547 -6.35 20.19 38.39
CA GLU A 547 -6.86 21.21 37.47
C GLU A 547 -7.24 20.61 36.10
N SER A 548 -6.50 19.61 35.60
CA SER A 548 -6.83 18.94 34.33
C SER A 548 -8.17 18.19 34.39
N VAL A 549 -8.52 17.64 35.55
CA VAL A 549 -9.83 17.03 35.82
C VAL A 549 -10.91 18.10 36.00
N GLN A 550 -10.61 19.17 36.73
CA GLN A 550 -11.56 20.26 36.97
C GLN A 550 -12.00 20.96 35.68
N ASN A 551 -11.10 21.03 34.71
CA ASN A 551 -11.30 21.70 33.42
C ASN A 551 -11.90 20.79 32.33
N GLN A 552 -12.37 19.58 32.68
CA GLN A 552 -13.05 18.71 31.72
C GLN A 552 -14.35 19.35 31.21
N PHE A 553 -14.60 19.28 29.90
CA PHE A 553 -15.84 19.77 29.29
C PHE A 553 -17.08 18.99 29.75
N TYR A 554 -16.92 17.67 29.90
CA TYR A 554 -17.92 16.82 30.50
C TYR A 554 -17.85 16.93 32.03
N THR A 555 -18.95 17.30 32.68
CA THR A 555 -18.96 17.76 34.08
C THR A 555 -19.39 16.70 35.10
N ASN A 556 -19.94 15.56 34.66
CA ASN A 556 -20.41 14.50 35.55
C ASN A 556 -19.27 13.57 35.96
N TRP A 557 -18.41 14.05 36.87
CA TRP A 557 -17.28 13.31 37.41
C TRP A 557 -17.11 13.57 38.90
N GLU A 558 -16.37 12.67 39.53
CA GLU A 558 -15.81 12.84 40.87
C GLU A 558 -14.34 12.41 40.87
N LEU A 559 -13.53 13.01 41.73
CA LEU A 559 -12.11 12.70 41.87
C LEU A 559 -11.85 12.08 43.23
N CYS A 560 -11.42 10.83 43.25
CA CYS A 560 -11.17 10.04 44.45
C CYS A 560 -9.66 9.94 44.70
N ILE A 561 -9.15 10.82 45.57
CA ILE A 561 -7.74 10.93 45.92
C ILE A 561 -7.47 10.12 47.19
N VAL A 562 -6.47 9.24 47.13
CA VAL A 562 -5.96 8.53 48.31
C VAL A 562 -4.48 8.82 48.48
N ASP A 563 -4.12 9.53 49.56
CA ASP A 563 -2.74 9.66 49.98
C ASP A 563 -2.27 8.35 50.61
N ASP A 564 -1.34 7.66 49.96
CA ASP A 564 -0.78 6.36 50.37
C ASP A 564 0.30 6.54 51.45
N GLY A 565 -0.03 7.27 52.52
CA GLY A 565 0.85 7.55 53.63
C GLY A 565 2.11 8.31 53.22
N SER A 566 1.95 9.43 52.51
CA SER A 566 3.08 10.27 52.08
C SER A 566 4.01 10.60 53.25
N LYS A 567 5.31 10.75 52.99
CA LYS A 567 6.29 11.27 53.95
C LYS A 567 6.51 12.77 53.78
N SER A 568 6.20 13.31 52.61
CA SER A 568 6.25 14.74 52.32
C SER A 568 5.18 15.50 53.09
N ASP A 569 5.61 16.41 53.98
CA ASP A 569 4.71 17.31 54.70
C ASP A 569 4.05 18.31 53.75
N GLU A 570 4.73 18.71 52.68
CA GLU A 570 4.20 19.62 51.66
C GLU A 570 3.02 19.00 50.92
N THR A 571 3.13 17.72 50.53
CA THR A 571 2.06 16.96 49.85
C THR A 571 0.83 16.86 50.75
N LYS A 572 1.02 16.46 52.02
CA LYS A 572 -0.09 16.36 52.99
C LYS A 572 -0.74 17.71 53.25
N LYS A 573 0.07 18.75 53.44
CA LYS A 573 -0.41 20.10 53.68
C LYS A 573 -1.24 20.58 52.50
N TYR A 574 -0.74 20.39 51.28
CA TYR A 574 -1.45 20.75 50.05
C TYR A 574 -2.82 20.06 49.96
N LEU A 575 -2.88 18.74 50.16
CA LEU A 575 -4.15 18.00 50.12
C LEU A 575 -5.12 18.37 51.26
N LYS A 576 -4.61 18.67 52.46
CA LYS A 576 -5.45 19.10 53.60
C LYS A 576 -6.00 20.52 53.44
N GLU A 577 -5.22 21.39 52.82
CA GLU A 577 -5.58 22.79 52.55
C GLU A 577 -6.27 22.98 51.20
N TYR A 578 -6.43 21.90 50.42
CA TYR A 578 -7.05 21.96 49.10
C TYR A 578 -8.49 22.50 49.22
N PRO A 579 -8.88 23.53 48.45
CA PRO A 579 -10.20 24.14 48.57
C PRO A 579 -11.31 23.15 48.22
N ALA A 580 -12.43 23.22 48.93
CA ALA A 580 -13.52 22.26 48.77
C ALA A 580 -14.25 22.41 47.42
N ASP A 581 -13.87 21.62 46.42
CA ASP A 581 -14.76 21.19 45.33
C ASP A 581 -15.49 19.94 45.83
N THR A 582 -16.82 19.99 45.89
CA THR A 582 -17.64 18.91 46.46
C THR A 582 -17.54 17.60 45.67
N ARG A 583 -17.00 17.63 44.45
CA ARG A 583 -16.74 16.44 43.62
C ARG A 583 -15.42 15.75 43.96
N ILE A 584 -14.57 16.36 44.79
CA ILE A 584 -13.25 15.82 45.15
C ILE A 584 -13.32 15.20 46.54
N LYS A 585 -13.01 13.91 46.62
CA LYS A 585 -12.95 13.12 47.86
C LYS A 585 -11.49 12.81 48.16
N ILE A 586 -11.04 13.11 49.38
CA ILE A 586 -9.64 12.91 49.79
C ILE A 586 -9.60 12.03 51.04
N VAL A 587 -8.82 10.94 50.98
CA VAL A 587 -8.58 10.04 52.11
C VAL A 587 -7.07 9.91 52.36
N PHE A 588 -6.67 9.84 53.63
CA PHE A 588 -5.28 9.67 54.04
C PHE A 588 -5.08 8.31 54.67
N GLN A 589 -4.16 7.50 54.13
CA GLN A 589 -3.75 6.25 54.77
C GLN A 589 -2.74 6.51 55.89
N ALA A 590 -2.80 5.67 56.93
CA ALA A 590 -1.90 5.78 58.08
C ALA A 590 -0.44 5.41 57.73
N ALA A 591 -0.25 4.54 56.75
CA ALA A 591 1.05 4.09 56.26
C ALA A 591 0.96 3.76 54.76
N ASN A 592 2.12 3.71 54.10
CA ASN A 592 2.22 3.32 52.70
C ASN A 592 1.89 1.83 52.53
N GLY A 593 0.81 1.55 51.80
CA GLY A 593 0.34 0.21 51.48
C GLY A 593 0.66 -0.25 50.05
N GLY A 594 1.20 0.65 49.22
CA GLY A 594 1.48 0.41 47.81
C GLY A 594 0.37 0.92 46.90
N ILE A 595 0.69 1.07 45.61
CA ILE A 595 -0.22 1.66 44.62
C ILE A 595 -1.54 0.89 44.51
N SER A 596 -1.51 -0.44 44.53
CA SER A 596 -2.73 -1.26 44.51
C SER A 596 -3.63 -1.01 45.72
N ALA A 597 -3.05 -0.87 46.91
CA ALA A 597 -3.82 -0.61 48.13
C ALA A 597 -4.49 0.77 48.07
N ALA A 598 -3.74 1.80 47.66
CA ALA A 598 -4.27 3.15 47.51
C ALA A 598 -5.36 3.24 46.42
N SER A 599 -5.15 2.61 45.26
CA SER A 599 -6.17 2.52 44.21
C SER A 599 -7.43 1.80 44.69
N ASN A 600 -7.29 0.72 45.46
CA ASN A 600 -8.44 0.01 46.03
C ASN A 600 -9.23 0.85 47.03
N GLU A 601 -8.57 1.63 47.88
CA GLU A 601 -9.25 2.58 48.78
C GLU A 601 -9.97 3.69 48.00
N ALA A 602 -9.37 4.18 46.90
CA ALA A 602 -9.99 5.16 46.02
C ALA A 602 -11.24 4.59 45.34
N ILE A 603 -11.20 3.31 44.91
CA ILE A 603 -12.38 2.59 44.38
C ILE A 603 -13.46 2.44 45.45
N LYS A 604 -13.12 2.18 46.71
CA LYS A 604 -14.12 2.02 47.79
C LYS A 604 -14.92 3.29 48.07
N ILE A 605 -14.30 4.47 47.94
CA ILE A 605 -14.99 5.76 48.13
C ILE A 605 -15.69 6.27 46.87
N SER A 606 -15.47 5.59 45.74
CA SER A 606 -16.09 5.91 44.45
C SER A 606 -17.57 5.52 44.38
N THR A 607 -18.36 6.33 43.69
CA THR A 607 -19.80 6.18 43.48
C THR A 607 -20.24 6.26 42.02
N GLY A 608 -19.32 6.52 41.09
CA GLY A 608 -19.58 6.58 39.65
C GLY A 608 -19.80 5.21 39.01
N GLU A 609 -20.45 5.22 37.86
CA GLU A 609 -20.71 4.02 37.04
C GLU A 609 -19.43 3.51 36.37
N TYR A 610 -18.48 4.41 36.10
CA TYR A 610 -17.22 4.11 35.43
C TYR A 610 -16.04 4.55 36.28
N LEU A 611 -15.02 3.69 36.38
CA LEU A 611 -13.78 3.92 37.11
C LEU A 611 -12.68 4.30 36.12
N ALA A 612 -12.15 5.51 36.25
CA ALA A 612 -11.12 6.06 35.37
C ALA A 612 -9.76 6.09 36.09
N LEU A 613 -8.76 5.39 35.56
CA LEU A 613 -7.43 5.33 36.19
C LEU A 613 -6.62 6.59 35.84
N PHE A 614 -6.08 7.28 36.85
CA PHE A 614 -5.37 8.54 36.65
C PHE A 614 -4.21 8.69 37.64
N ASP A 615 -3.00 8.96 37.12
CA ASP A 615 -1.82 9.14 37.95
C ASP A 615 -1.69 10.58 38.46
N HIS A 616 -1.17 10.72 39.67
CA HIS A 616 -1.19 11.96 40.45
C HIS A 616 -0.30 13.09 39.90
N ASP A 617 0.55 12.81 38.92
CA ASP A 617 1.52 13.73 38.32
C ASP A 617 1.33 13.96 36.81
N ASP A 618 0.26 13.40 36.25
CA ASP A 618 -0.11 13.50 34.83
C ASP A 618 -1.26 14.48 34.58
N GLU A 619 -1.66 14.64 33.32
CA GLU A 619 -2.76 15.51 32.91
C GLU A 619 -3.67 14.79 31.91
N LEU A 620 -4.99 15.05 32.00
CA LEU A 620 -5.94 14.69 30.96
C LEU A 620 -6.11 15.83 29.95
N SER A 621 -6.44 15.49 28.70
CA SER A 621 -6.92 16.50 27.75
C SER A 621 -8.30 17.04 28.19
N PRO A 622 -8.64 18.32 27.96
CA PRO A 622 -9.93 18.89 28.41
C PRO A 622 -11.19 18.17 27.89
N ASP A 623 -11.05 17.42 26.80
CA ASP A 623 -12.10 16.66 26.12
C ASP A 623 -12.07 15.15 26.44
N ALA A 624 -11.18 14.67 27.31
CA ALA A 624 -11.01 13.25 27.61
C ALA A 624 -12.32 12.57 28.05
N LEU A 625 -13.00 13.13 29.04
CA LEU A 625 -14.25 12.58 29.54
C LEU A 625 -15.43 12.75 28.57
N TYR A 626 -15.38 13.73 27.68
CA TYR A 626 -16.37 13.89 26.62
C TYR A 626 -16.33 12.70 25.66
N TRP A 627 -15.14 12.34 25.16
CA TRP A 627 -14.98 11.21 24.26
C TRP A 627 -15.35 9.88 24.92
N MET A 628 -15.02 9.71 26.21
CA MET A 628 -15.48 8.55 26.98
C MET A 628 -17.01 8.46 27.04
N ALA A 629 -17.68 9.56 27.37
CA ALA A 629 -19.14 9.59 27.42
C ALA A 629 -19.78 9.35 26.05
N LYS A 630 -19.18 9.88 24.98
CA LYS A 630 -19.63 9.64 23.60
C LYS A 630 -19.53 8.16 23.25
N GLU A 631 -18.38 7.54 23.48
CA GLU A 631 -18.16 6.12 23.19
C GLU A 631 -19.17 5.25 23.95
N ILE A 632 -19.45 5.56 25.22
CA ILE A 632 -20.47 4.86 26.02
C ILE A 632 -21.87 5.05 25.44
N ASN A 633 -22.24 6.24 24.97
CA ASN A 633 -23.55 6.45 24.34
C ASN A 633 -23.72 5.66 23.04
N GLU A 634 -22.64 5.48 22.27
CA GLU A 634 -22.64 4.71 21.02
C GLU A 634 -22.53 3.20 21.27
N HIS A 635 -21.86 2.81 22.37
CA HIS A 635 -21.56 1.44 22.77
C HIS A 635 -21.87 1.22 24.26
N PRO A 636 -23.16 1.18 24.66
CA PRO A 636 -23.58 1.01 26.05
C PRO A 636 -23.09 -0.29 26.69
N GLU A 637 -22.74 -1.30 25.88
CA GLU A 637 -22.19 -2.58 26.31
C GLU A 637 -20.71 -2.51 26.72
N ALA A 638 -20.02 -1.40 26.48
CA ALA A 638 -18.58 -1.28 26.72
C ALA A 638 -18.24 -1.42 28.22
N GLU A 639 -17.41 -2.42 28.54
CA GLU A 639 -16.94 -2.68 29.91
C GLU A 639 -15.53 -2.12 30.16
N ILE A 640 -14.73 -1.95 29.11
CA ILE A 640 -13.40 -1.35 29.18
C ILE A 640 -13.22 -0.41 27.99
N ILE A 641 -12.74 0.80 28.24
CA ILE A 641 -12.44 1.80 27.21
C ILE A 641 -11.04 2.33 27.44
N TYR A 642 -10.24 2.44 26.38
CA TYR A 642 -8.90 3.01 26.45
C TYR A 642 -8.60 3.98 25.31
N THR A 643 -7.58 4.82 25.50
CA THR A 643 -7.21 5.90 24.57
C THR A 643 -5.74 5.86 24.19
N ASP A 644 -5.35 6.66 23.20
CA ASP A 644 -3.95 6.97 22.95
C ASP A 644 -3.39 7.92 24.02
N GLU A 645 -2.07 7.97 24.09
CA GLU A 645 -1.32 8.79 25.03
C GLU A 645 -0.10 9.43 24.35
N CYS A 646 0.42 10.49 24.95
CA CYS A 646 1.73 11.02 24.61
C CYS A 646 2.44 11.49 25.87
N LYS A 647 3.73 11.80 25.76
CA LYS A 647 4.45 12.46 26.84
C LYS A 647 4.33 13.96 26.74
N LYS A 648 4.42 14.64 27.89
CA LYS A 648 4.41 16.10 28.00
C LYS A 648 5.54 16.57 28.93
N ASN A 649 6.35 17.51 28.46
CA ASN A 649 7.44 18.08 29.25
C ASN A 649 6.94 19.25 30.13
N GLU A 650 7.82 19.82 30.97
CA GLU A 650 7.48 20.96 31.83
C GLU A 650 7.13 22.24 31.06
N ALA A 651 7.62 22.41 29.83
CA ALA A 651 7.26 23.54 28.96
C ALA A 651 5.87 23.38 28.32
N GLY A 652 5.28 22.19 28.42
CA GLY A 652 3.99 21.85 27.84
C GLY A 652 4.07 21.21 26.45
N ASP A 653 5.27 21.01 25.90
CA ASP A 653 5.45 20.36 24.62
C ASP A 653 5.14 18.87 24.70
N LYS A 654 4.49 18.36 23.66
CA LYS A 654 4.12 16.95 23.53
C LYS A 654 5.14 16.17 22.71
N SER A 655 5.45 14.95 23.11
CA SER A 655 6.41 14.06 22.46
C SER A 655 6.03 12.59 22.67
N ASP A 656 6.78 11.64 22.09
CA ASP A 656 6.62 10.20 22.31
C ASP A 656 5.16 9.72 22.20
N TYR A 657 4.48 10.10 21.12
CA TYR A 657 3.10 9.69 20.85
C TYR A 657 3.00 8.17 20.76
N PHE A 658 2.12 7.58 21.57
CA PHE A 658 1.82 6.16 21.54
C PHE A 658 0.40 5.95 21.04
N LEU A 659 0.30 5.86 19.71
CA LEU A 659 -0.94 5.56 18.99
C LEU A 659 -1.15 4.04 19.00
N LYS A 660 -2.16 3.60 19.74
CA LYS A 660 -2.42 2.20 20.06
C LYS A 660 -3.27 1.57 18.95
N PRO A 661 -3.09 0.26 18.70
CA PRO A 661 -4.03 -0.45 17.85
C PRO A 661 -5.36 -0.66 18.58
N ASP A 662 -6.38 -1.07 17.83
CA ASP A 662 -7.59 -1.64 18.40
C ASP A 662 -7.30 -2.92 19.20
N TRP A 663 -8.31 -3.38 19.95
CA TRP A 663 -8.16 -4.44 20.93
C TRP A 663 -7.54 -5.72 20.32
N SER A 664 -6.38 -6.13 20.85
CA SER A 664 -5.66 -7.33 20.47
C SER A 664 -5.30 -8.15 21.71
N PRO A 665 -6.01 -9.26 21.97
CA PRO A 665 -5.69 -10.13 23.10
C PRO A 665 -4.30 -10.76 22.96
N GLN A 666 -3.83 -11.00 21.72
CA GLN A 666 -2.49 -11.51 21.46
C GLN A 666 -1.42 -10.46 21.76
N LEU A 667 -1.60 -9.20 21.36
CA LEU A 667 -0.63 -8.15 21.70
C LEU A 667 -0.58 -7.93 23.21
N MET A 668 -1.72 -8.01 23.90
CA MET A 668 -1.79 -7.91 25.36
C MET A 668 -0.93 -8.98 26.07
N LEU A 669 -0.81 -10.20 25.53
CA LEU A 669 0.11 -11.22 26.08
C LEU A 669 1.60 -10.86 25.89
N ASN A 670 1.92 -9.89 25.04
CA ASN A 670 3.29 -9.44 24.78
C ASN A 670 3.62 -8.13 25.51
N MET A 671 2.65 -7.26 25.79
CA MET A 671 2.90 -6.00 26.51
C MET A 671 1.59 -5.38 27.02
N MET A 672 1.67 -4.58 28.09
CA MET A 672 0.57 -3.72 28.54
C MET A 672 0.44 -2.50 27.63
N TYR A 673 -0.06 -2.69 26.40
CA TYR A 673 -0.14 -1.60 25.43
C TYR A 673 -1.33 -0.66 25.66
N VAL A 674 -2.35 -1.10 26.41
CA VAL A 674 -3.54 -0.31 26.70
C VAL A 674 -3.22 0.90 27.57
N GLY A 675 -2.29 0.76 28.53
CA GLY A 675 -1.71 1.87 29.30
C GLY A 675 -2.72 2.88 29.83
N HIS A 676 -2.46 4.16 29.58
CA HIS A 676 -3.28 5.30 29.99
C HIS A 676 -3.97 5.92 28.76
N PHE A 677 -5.15 6.51 28.81
CA PHE A 677 -6.16 6.56 29.85
C PHE A 677 -7.06 5.33 29.71
N THR A 678 -7.26 4.57 30.80
CA THR A 678 -8.15 3.39 30.78
C THR A 678 -9.29 3.56 31.76
N VAL A 679 -10.50 3.25 31.31
CA VAL A 679 -11.76 3.33 32.05
C VAL A 679 -12.42 1.96 32.09
N TYR A 680 -12.90 1.56 33.26
CA TYR A 680 -13.61 0.30 33.48
C TYR A 680 -15.03 0.56 33.95
N HIS A 681 -16.01 -0.21 33.45
CA HIS A 681 -17.33 -0.25 34.07
C HIS A 681 -17.21 -0.80 35.49
N ARG A 682 -17.74 -0.06 36.48
CA ARG A 682 -17.47 -0.31 37.91
C ARG A 682 -18.02 -1.65 38.38
N GLU A 683 -19.26 -1.97 38.03
CA GLU A 683 -19.90 -3.23 38.42
C GLU A 683 -19.17 -4.43 37.83
N PHE A 684 -18.77 -4.33 36.56
CA PHE A 684 -17.95 -5.36 35.89
C PHE A 684 -16.64 -5.59 36.66
N LEU A 685 -15.92 -4.52 37.00
CA LEU A 685 -14.67 -4.63 37.72
C LEU A 685 -14.86 -5.29 39.09
N LEU A 686 -15.88 -4.86 39.85
CA LEU A 686 -16.09 -5.33 41.22
C LEU A 686 -16.66 -6.75 41.31
N GLU A 687 -17.55 -7.12 40.38
CA GLU A 687 -18.27 -8.40 40.46
C GLU A 687 -17.60 -9.53 39.66
N LYS A 688 -16.94 -9.21 38.54
CA LYS A 688 -16.37 -10.22 37.63
C LYS A 688 -14.86 -10.34 37.72
N VAL A 689 -14.17 -9.22 37.88
CA VAL A 689 -12.71 -9.16 37.76
C VAL A 689 -12.01 -9.19 39.12
N GLY A 690 -12.53 -8.43 40.08
CA GLY A 690 -11.87 -8.10 41.34
C GLY A 690 -10.88 -6.94 41.21
N MET A 691 -10.60 -6.26 42.32
CA MET A 691 -9.78 -5.04 42.36
C MET A 691 -8.27 -5.31 42.16
N PHE A 692 -7.42 -4.31 42.42
CA PHE A 692 -5.96 -4.43 42.27
C PHE A 692 -5.35 -5.38 43.31
N ARG A 693 -4.27 -6.06 42.90
CA ARG A 693 -3.56 -7.07 43.69
C ARG A 693 -2.15 -6.57 44.03
N SER A 694 -1.88 -6.29 45.31
CA SER A 694 -0.62 -5.67 45.76
C SER A 694 0.63 -6.51 45.48
N GLU A 695 0.52 -7.82 45.30
CA GLU A 695 1.67 -8.66 44.89
C GLU A 695 2.18 -8.36 43.48
N TYR A 696 1.44 -7.57 42.69
CA TYR A 696 1.81 -7.08 41.36
C TYR A 696 2.04 -5.57 41.32
N ASP A 697 2.26 -4.88 42.44
CA ASP A 697 2.63 -3.46 42.42
C ASP A 697 3.76 -3.20 41.39
N PHE A 698 3.69 -2.05 40.71
CA PHE A 698 4.45 -1.66 39.51
C PHE A 698 4.04 -2.36 38.19
N SER A 699 3.12 -3.31 38.22
CA SER A 699 2.47 -3.93 37.05
C SER A 699 1.02 -4.33 37.35
N GLN A 700 0.40 -3.64 38.30
CA GLN A 700 -0.92 -3.94 38.83
C GLN A 700 -2.03 -3.67 37.80
N ASP A 701 -1.78 -2.71 36.92
CA ASP A 701 -2.58 -2.39 35.74
C ASP A 701 -2.54 -3.52 34.70
N TYR A 702 -1.36 -4.10 34.44
CA TYR A 702 -1.21 -5.23 33.54
C TYR A 702 -1.90 -6.48 34.07
N ASP A 703 -1.73 -6.77 35.37
CA ASP A 703 -2.48 -7.83 36.05
C ASP A 703 -3.99 -7.64 35.91
N LEU A 704 -4.48 -6.43 36.22
CA LEU A 704 -5.91 -6.11 36.17
C LEU A 704 -6.47 -6.31 34.76
N MET A 705 -5.77 -5.80 33.74
CA MET A 705 -6.21 -5.94 32.35
C MET A 705 -6.19 -7.39 31.87
N LEU A 706 -5.18 -8.18 32.26
CA LEU A 706 -5.14 -9.62 31.96
C LEU A 706 -6.31 -10.36 32.61
N ARG A 707 -6.68 -10.05 33.85
CA ARG A 707 -7.88 -10.65 34.49
C ARG A 707 -9.17 -10.16 33.86
N ALA A 708 -9.27 -8.87 33.55
CA ALA A 708 -10.47 -8.28 32.96
C ALA A 708 -10.79 -8.90 31.60
N THR A 709 -9.77 -9.08 30.77
CA THR A 709 -9.90 -9.65 29.41
C THR A 709 -10.19 -11.15 29.40
N GLU A 710 -10.16 -11.82 30.56
CA GLU A 710 -10.67 -13.20 30.74
C GLU A 710 -12.20 -13.22 30.90
N GLN A 711 -12.81 -12.08 31.27
CA GLN A 711 -14.24 -11.96 31.58
C GLN A 711 -15.03 -11.25 30.47
N THR A 712 -14.36 -10.53 29.57
CA THR A 712 -15.05 -9.74 28.54
C THR A 712 -14.31 -9.62 27.21
N THR A 713 -15.08 -9.39 26.17
CA THR A 713 -14.63 -8.91 24.85
C THR A 713 -15.17 -7.52 24.51
N ALA A 714 -15.98 -6.91 25.37
CA ALA A 714 -16.58 -5.59 25.18
C ALA A 714 -15.58 -4.47 25.52
N ILE A 715 -14.50 -4.43 24.72
CA ILE A 715 -13.35 -3.55 24.92
C ILE A 715 -13.28 -2.59 23.73
N ARG A 716 -13.24 -1.30 24.02
CA ARG A 716 -13.28 -0.21 23.03
C ARG A 716 -12.02 0.62 23.08
N HIS A 717 -11.61 1.08 21.91
CA HIS A 717 -10.47 1.97 21.73
C HIS A 717 -10.95 3.28 21.14
N ILE A 718 -10.56 4.39 21.77
CA ILE A 718 -10.74 5.74 21.23
C ILE A 718 -9.39 6.20 20.67
N PRO A 719 -9.20 6.28 19.34
CA PRO A 719 -7.93 6.64 18.70
C PRO A 719 -7.66 8.15 18.80
N LYS A 720 -7.54 8.65 20.03
CA LYS A 720 -7.29 10.05 20.38
C LYS A 720 -6.33 10.12 21.57
N VAL A 721 -5.42 11.08 21.51
CA VAL A 721 -4.45 11.36 22.59
C VAL A 721 -5.16 12.14 23.69
N LEU A 722 -5.70 11.42 24.68
CA LEU A 722 -6.51 11.98 25.78
C LEU A 722 -5.78 11.97 27.13
N TYR A 723 -4.55 11.42 27.16
CA TYR A 723 -3.69 11.34 28.34
C TYR A 723 -2.31 11.92 28.05
N TYR A 724 -1.80 12.75 28.96
CA TYR A 724 -0.48 13.37 28.87
C TYR A 724 0.40 12.89 30.02
N TRP A 725 1.32 11.96 29.70
CA TRP A 725 2.27 11.41 30.65
C TRP A 725 3.45 12.36 30.88
N ARG A 726 3.66 12.83 32.10
CA ARG A 726 4.67 13.85 32.38
C ARG A 726 6.08 13.28 32.46
N GLN A 727 7.01 13.87 31.71
CA GLN A 727 8.44 13.61 31.88
C GLN A 727 8.99 14.45 33.03
N THR A 728 9.21 13.84 34.21
CA THR A 728 9.96 14.49 35.31
C THR A 728 11.25 13.73 35.62
N GLU A 729 12.28 14.45 36.09
CA GLU A 729 13.54 13.86 36.54
C GLU A 729 13.29 12.97 37.78
N GLY A 730 13.43 11.65 37.61
CA GLY A 730 13.12 10.64 38.64
C GLY A 730 11.75 9.95 38.52
N SER A 731 10.93 10.31 37.52
CA SER A 731 9.72 9.55 37.18
C SER A 731 10.06 8.16 36.64
N ALA A 732 9.10 7.22 36.74
CA ALA A 732 9.17 5.91 36.09
C ALA A 732 9.41 5.99 34.57
N ALA A 733 9.15 7.16 33.96
CA ALA A 733 9.51 7.47 32.57
C ALA A 733 11.02 7.45 32.28
N VAL A 734 11.88 7.49 33.30
CA VAL A 734 13.35 7.45 33.20
C VAL A 734 13.91 6.45 34.20
N GLY A 735 13.86 5.15 33.88
CA GLY A 735 14.66 4.15 34.60
C GLY A 735 14.01 2.79 34.75
N ASP A 736 14.69 1.80 34.18
CA ASP A 736 14.41 0.38 34.31
C ASP A 736 14.55 -0.05 35.78
N LYS A 737 13.42 -0.22 36.48
CA LYS A 737 13.40 -0.80 37.84
C LYS A 737 13.29 -2.32 37.67
N PRO A 738 14.33 -3.11 38.01
CA PRO A 738 14.33 -4.57 37.80
C PRO A 738 13.14 -5.29 38.46
N PHE A 739 12.56 -4.69 39.51
CA PHE A 739 11.39 -5.23 40.20
C PHE A 739 10.09 -5.14 39.37
N ALA A 740 9.88 -4.06 38.60
CA ALA A 740 8.71 -3.90 37.75
C ALA A 740 8.67 -4.97 36.65
N ARG A 741 9.83 -5.34 36.11
CA ARG A 741 9.93 -6.42 35.13
C ARG A 741 9.55 -7.78 35.72
N GLN A 742 9.94 -8.05 36.97
CA GLN A 742 9.58 -9.29 37.66
C GLN A 742 8.09 -9.39 37.93
N THR A 743 7.43 -8.33 38.41
CA THR A 743 5.98 -8.34 38.63
C THR A 743 5.20 -8.42 37.31
N ASN A 744 5.70 -7.78 36.25
CA ASN A 744 5.14 -7.87 34.90
C ASN A 744 5.13 -9.32 34.35
N ILE A 745 6.26 -10.03 34.43
CA ILE A 745 6.36 -11.42 33.98
C ILE A 745 5.48 -12.34 34.84
N ARG A 746 5.48 -12.15 36.16
CA ARG A 746 4.62 -12.94 37.06
C ARG A 746 3.13 -12.77 36.75
N ALA A 747 2.69 -11.54 36.44
CA ALA A 747 1.30 -11.28 36.06
C ALA A 747 0.91 -12.07 34.80
N LEU A 748 1.80 -12.12 33.81
CA LEU A 748 1.60 -12.89 32.58
C LEU A 748 1.64 -14.41 32.83
N GLU A 749 2.58 -14.92 33.63
CA GLU A 749 2.64 -16.33 34.01
C GLU A 749 1.36 -16.77 34.74
N ASP A 750 0.85 -15.93 35.64
CA ASP A 750 -0.41 -16.20 36.32
C ASP A 750 -1.59 -16.21 35.34
N ALA A 751 -1.63 -15.28 34.37
CA ALA A 751 -2.65 -15.27 33.31
C ALA A 751 -2.58 -16.50 32.40
N VAL A 752 -1.39 -16.90 31.94
CA VAL A 752 -1.18 -18.12 31.15
C VAL A 752 -1.69 -19.34 31.89
N ARG A 753 -1.43 -19.43 33.21
CA ARG A 753 -1.92 -20.50 34.06
C ARG A 753 -3.44 -20.49 34.20
N ARG A 754 -4.05 -19.34 34.53
CA ARG A 754 -5.51 -19.20 34.67
C ARG A 754 -6.26 -19.53 33.38
N ARG A 755 -5.69 -19.15 32.23
CA ARG A 755 -6.25 -19.38 30.90
C ARG A 755 -5.97 -20.78 30.34
N ASN A 756 -5.21 -21.61 31.06
CA ASN A 756 -4.79 -22.94 30.62
C ASN A 756 -4.11 -22.91 29.22
N ILE A 757 -3.27 -21.91 28.98
CA ILE A 757 -2.54 -21.76 27.73
C ILE A 757 -1.30 -22.68 27.75
N ASP A 758 -1.20 -23.57 26.76
CA ASP A 758 -0.01 -24.41 26.56
C ASP A 758 1.12 -23.60 25.92
N GLY A 759 1.99 -23.02 26.75
CA GLY A 759 3.13 -22.24 26.30
C GLY A 759 4.04 -21.76 27.41
N ASP A 760 5.25 -21.37 27.04
CA ASP A 760 6.24 -20.83 27.98
C ASP A 760 6.26 -19.29 27.89
N VAL A 761 6.23 -18.62 29.05
CA VAL A 761 6.47 -17.18 29.12
C VAL A 761 7.96 -16.91 28.98
N ILE A 762 8.32 -16.03 28.06
CA ILE A 762 9.68 -15.61 27.77
C ILE A 762 9.78 -14.11 28.01
N GLU A 763 10.69 -13.73 28.90
CA GLU A 763 11.06 -12.34 29.13
C GLU A 763 11.95 -11.82 27.99
N LEU A 764 11.52 -10.74 27.33
CA LEU A 764 12.35 -9.96 26.41
C LEU A 764 12.68 -8.60 27.06
N PRO A 765 13.71 -7.87 26.56
CA PRO A 765 14.16 -6.62 27.17
C PRO A 765 13.08 -5.54 27.33
N THR A 766 12.16 -5.45 26.36
CA THR A 766 11.10 -4.40 26.32
C THR A 766 9.71 -4.96 26.07
N ALA A 767 9.54 -6.29 26.14
CA ALA A 767 8.27 -6.98 25.88
C ALA A 767 8.28 -8.40 26.48
N ASN A 768 7.12 -9.02 26.54
CA ASN A 768 6.92 -10.43 26.85
C ASN A 768 6.71 -11.22 25.56
N ARG A 769 6.89 -12.54 25.64
CA ARG A 769 6.44 -13.46 24.60
C ARG A 769 5.90 -14.72 25.23
N VAL A 770 4.68 -15.12 24.85
CA VAL A 770 4.16 -16.46 25.14
C VAL A 770 4.50 -17.37 23.97
N LYS A 771 5.43 -18.31 24.18
CA LYS A 771 5.79 -19.32 23.17
C LYS A 771 4.79 -20.47 23.23
N LEU A 772 3.72 -20.35 22.45
CA LEU A 772 2.68 -21.36 22.34
C LEU A 772 3.22 -22.68 21.78
N ARG A 773 2.77 -23.79 22.36
CA ARG A 773 2.93 -25.14 21.82
C ARG A 773 1.64 -25.50 21.10
N LEU A 774 1.70 -25.55 19.77
CA LEU A 774 0.55 -25.90 18.96
C LEU A 774 0.53 -27.41 18.74
N SER A 775 -0.59 -28.06 19.08
CA SER A 775 -0.84 -29.48 18.81
C SER A 775 -1.12 -29.76 17.33
N ILE A 776 -1.46 -28.71 16.57
CA ILE A 776 -1.74 -28.73 15.14
C ILE A 776 -0.76 -27.82 14.39
N LYS A 777 -0.50 -28.15 13.12
CA LYS A 777 0.23 -27.28 12.19
C LYS A 777 -0.81 -26.68 11.21
N PRO A 778 -1.55 -25.64 11.63
CA PRO A 778 -2.55 -25.05 10.75
C PRO A 778 -1.86 -24.37 9.57
N PHE A 779 -2.56 -24.34 8.44
CA PHE A 779 -2.18 -23.44 7.35
C PHE A 779 -2.39 -22.00 7.83
N VAL A 780 -1.37 -21.15 7.70
CA VAL A 780 -1.43 -19.74 8.11
C VAL A 780 -1.34 -18.89 6.86
N SER A 781 -2.40 -18.15 6.57
CA SER A 781 -2.38 -17.10 5.55
C SER A 781 -1.94 -15.78 6.19
N ILE A 782 -0.87 -15.19 5.69
CA ILE A 782 -0.46 -13.84 6.08
C ILE A 782 -0.97 -12.89 5.02
N ILE A 783 -1.92 -12.04 5.40
CA ILE A 783 -2.47 -10.99 4.54
C ILE A 783 -1.68 -9.72 4.85
N ILE A 784 -0.98 -9.20 3.84
CA ILE A 784 -0.27 -7.92 3.94
C ILE A 784 -1.04 -6.93 3.06
N PRO A 785 -1.98 -6.17 3.63
CA PRO A 785 -2.65 -5.14 2.86
C PRO A 785 -1.66 -4.02 2.54
N THR A 786 -1.51 -3.67 1.26
CA THR A 786 -0.69 -2.54 0.82
C THR A 786 -1.61 -1.47 0.25
N ASP A 787 -2.24 -0.68 1.12
CA ASP A 787 -3.13 0.39 0.71
C ASP A 787 -3.24 1.53 1.75
N SER A 788 -3.87 2.65 1.40
CA SER A 788 -4.21 3.72 2.34
C SER A 788 -5.20 3.25 3.40
N TYR A 789 -5.08 3.82 4.59
CA TYR A 789 -5.96 3.56 5.73
C TYR A 789 -7.44 3.58 5.30
N ASP A 790 -7.89 4.67 4.66
CA ASP A 790 -9.29 4.85 4.25
C ASP A 790 -9.85 3.71 3.39
N ASN A 791 -9.03 3.14 2.49
CA ASN A 791 -9.49 2.06 1.62
C ASN A 791 -9.51 0.72 2.33
N LEU A 792 -8.57 0.47 3.24
CA LEU A 792 -8.55 -0.76 4.03
C LEU A 792 -9.74 -0.83 4.98
N THR A 793 -10.05 0.28 5.64
CA THR A 793 -11.18 0.37 6.59
C THR A 793 -12.54 0.32 5.90
N ALA A 794 -12.62 0.70 4.62
CA ALA A 794 -13.86 0.60 3.83
C ALA A 794 -14.10 -0.80 3.24
N THR A 795 -13.04 -1.63 3.13
CA THR A 795 -13.08 -2.92 2.42
C THR A 795 -13.17 -4.13 3.35
N ILE A 796 -12.61 -4.03 4.56
CA ILE A 796 -12.66 -5.04 5.63
C ILE A 796 -13.87 -4.74 6.52
#